data_AF-A0A8J2YXU4-F1
#
_entry.id   AF-A0A8J2YXU4-F1
#
_cell.length_a   1.000
_cell.length_b   1.000
_cell.length_c   1.000
_cell.angle_alpha   90.00
_cell.angle_beta   90.00
_cell.angle_gamma   90.00
#
_symmetry.space_group_name_H-M   'P 1'
#
loop_
_entity.id
_entity.type
_entity.pdbx_description
1 polymer ?
#
loop_
_entity_poly.entity_id
_entity_poly.type
_entity_poly.pdbx_seq_one_letter_code
_entity_poly.pdbx_strand_id
1 'polypeptide(L)'
;MIAELGHFALILALLIAIVQAILPMAGAQLGRRPLMDVAPMAALLQFGAVAIAFGALVHAYVTSDFSLKNVVENSHSLKPLIYKVTGVWGNHEGSMLLWALILTLYGAAVAAFGRNLPPALKARVLSVHGMIGVGFLAFILFTSNPFLRVLPVPPDGQGLNPILQDPGLAFHPPFLYLGYVGFSMAFSFAVAALIEGRVDAAWARWVRPWTLLAWCALTLGICLGSWWAYYELGWGGWWAWDPVENASFMPWLSGTALLHSAIVVEKRDTLKGWTLFLAIVTFSLSLLGTFLVRSGVLSSVHAFAVDPARGAFILALLVIAIGGSLTLFAVRAPALRATGSFAPISRESALVLNNLLLATAALTVFLGTLYPLFLDVIGGDKVSVGSPYYNATFVPLMVPLIVTMAAGPLLTWKRADLAGVLARLRLAFGATVAVAIAMVALTKGHEAVAPFGMALAAWLLVGTLAEFAERIRLFRAPWSVVMNRLVHVPRAAIGMTVAHAGLAVTIAGITIASGWQQEAIQTVKPGGSIALAGDTYRFERVDPVPGPNYSAEEATVTISHDGQVFATVHPSRKTYPLQRMTTTDVAIHTDGLSDKYVVLGDPQPDGGWIFRLYYNPLVPWVWFGAVIMVVGGGLSLSDRRLRIGAPVRRVRRAEAELVA
;
A
#
# COMPACT_ATOMS: atom_id res chain seq x y z
N MET A 1 37.06 2.50 3.36
CA MET A 1 36.84 3.84 2.76
C MET A 1 35.42 4.03 2.24
N ILE A 2 34.79 3.03 1.58
CA ILE A 2 33.43 3.20 1.04
C ILE A 2 32.39 3.38 2.14
N ALA A 3 32.47 2.62 3.23
CA ALA A 3 31.54 2.78 4.35
C ALA A 3 31.71 4.14 5.06
N GLU A 4 32.93 4.66 5.15
CA GLU A 4 33.23 5.99 5.69
C GLU A 4 32.63 7.09 4.84
N LEU A 5 32.72 6.96 3.50
CA LEU A 5 32.04 7.86 2.56
C LEU A 5 30.52 7.80 2.75
N GLY A 6 29.95 6.60 2.88
CA GLY A 6 28.52 6.42 3.11
C GLY A 6 28.05 7.06 4.42
N HIS A 7 28.81 6.87 5.50
CA HIS A 7 28.51 7.47 6.80
C HIS A 7 28.65 9.00 6.77
N PHE A 8 29.71 9.53 6.14
CA PHE A 8 29.89 10.97 5.94
C PHE A 8 28.74 11.57 5.12
N ALA A 9 28.35 10.92 4.02
CA ALA A 9 27.23 11.37 3.19
C ALA A 9 25.91 11.41 3.99
N LEU A 10 25.70 10.46 4.90
CA LEU A 10 24.52 10.45 5.76
C LEU A 10 24.52 11.61 6.77
N ILE A 11 25.67 11.94 7.37
CA ILE A 11 25.83 13.11 8.24
C ILE A 11 25.58 14.40 7.45
N LEU A 12 26.16 14.50 6.24
CA LEU A 12 25.96 15.63 5.35
C LEU A 12 24.47 15.79 4.98
N ALA A 13 23.77 14.68 4.71
CA ALA A 13 22.34 14.69 4.44
C ALA A 13 21.53 15.27 5.62
N LEU A 14 21.89 14.94 6.87
CA LEU A 14 21.25 15.51 8.06
C LEU A 14 21.46 17.03 8.14
N LEU A 15 22.70 17.49 7.93
CA LEU A 15 23.00 18.93 7.93
C LEU A 15 22.23 19.69 6.85
N ILE A 16 22.15 19.13 5.64
CA ILE A 16 21.35 19.70 4.55
C ILE A 16 19.86 19.70 4.92
N ALA A 17 19.35 18.64 5.55
CA ALA A 17 17.95 18.57 5.98
C ALA A 17 17.61 19.67 6.99
N ILE A 18 18.52 19.99 7.92
CA ILE A 18 18.37 21.10 8.87
C ILE A 18 18.30 22.44 8.13
N VAL A 19 19.20 22.65 7.17
CA VAL A 19 19.18 23.86 6.32
C VAL A 19 17.87 23.96 5.54
N GLN A 20 17.42 22.85 4.93
CA GLN A 20 16.17 22.75 4.19
C GLN A 20 14.94 23.03 5.07
N ALA A 21 14.95 22.56 6.31
CA ALA A 21 13.86 22.75 7.26
C ALA A 21 13.71 24.21 7.70
N ILE A 22 14.84 24.90 7.93
CA ILE A 22 14.85 26.21 8.60
C ILE A 22 14.87 27.38 7.61
N LEU A 23 15.84 27.44 6.69
CA LEU A 23 16.08 28.64 5.89
C LEU A 23 14.90 28.99 4.96
N PRO A 24 14.32 28.05 4.20
CA PRO A 24 13.21 28.36 3.32
C PRO A 24 11.93 28.69 4.09
N MET A 25 11.70 28.07 5.25
CA MET A 25 10.59 28.41 6.14
C MET A 25 10.73 29.85 6.65
N ALA A 26 11.91 30.22 7.15
CA ALA A 26 12.20 31.59 7.57
C ALA A 26 12.09 32.59 6.41
N GLY A 27 12.59 32.22 5.22
CA GLY A 27 12.43 33.00 4.00
C GLY A 27 10.98 33.27 3.67
N ALA A 28 10.15 32.23 3.71
CA ALA A 28 8.72 32.31 3.42
C ALA A 28 7.96 33.17 4.45
N GLN A 29 8.35 33.12 5.72
CA GLN A 29 7.77 33.94 6.79
C GLN A 29 8.19 35.41 6.70
N LEU A 30 9.44 35.68 6.32
CA LEU A 30 10.02 37.03 6.21
C LEU A 30 9.80 37.68 4.83
N GLY A 31 9.19 36.98 3.87
CA GLY A 31 9.07 37.44 2.49
C GLY A 31 10.40 37.53 1.72
N ARG A 32 11.46 36.87 2.20
CA ARG A 32 12.82 36.96 1.63
C ARG A 32 13.05 35.88 0.58
N ARG A 33 13.01 36.29 -0.69
CA ARG A 33 13.14 35.38 -1.84
C ARG A 33 14.44 34.55 -1.86
N PRO A 34 15.64 35.11 -1.58
CA PRO A 34 16.88 34.34 -1.60
C PRO A 34 16.87 33.15 -0.63
N LEU A 35 16.25 33.31 0.55
CA LEU A 35 16.11 32.24 1.53
C LEU A 35 15.13 31.16 1.05
N MET A 36 14.05 31.54 0.36
CA MET A 36 13.11 30.57 -0.25
C MET A 36 13.78 29.75 -1.35
N ASP A 37 14.67 30.35 -2.15
CA ASP A 37 15.34 29.69 -3.27
C ASP A 37 16.39 28.64 -2.83
N VAL A 38 16.72 28.57 -1.53
CA VAL A 38 17.53 27.49 -0.96
C VAL A 38 16.77 26.15 -1.01
N ALA A 39 15.43 26.16 -0.88
CA ALA A 39 14.64 24.93 -0.72
C ALA A 39 14.87 23.89 -1.83
N PRO A 40 14.78 24.24 -3.14
CA PRO A 40 14.94 23.25 -4.20
C PRO A 40 16.34 22.62 -4.25
N MET A 41 17.39 23.43 -4.07
CA MET A 41 18.77 22.94 -4.10
C MET A 41 19.08 22.07 -2.89
N ALA A 42 18.63 22.47 -1.69
CA ALA A 42 18.79 21.67 -0.49
C ALA A 42 18.12 20.29 -0.65
N ALA A 43 16.89 20.22 -1.19
CA ALA A 43 16.19 18.95 -1.43
C ALA A 43 16.92 18.03 -2.43
N LEU A 44 17.50 18.59 -3.50
CA LEU A 44 18.27 17.82 -4.47
C LEU A 44 19.59 17.31 -3.87
N LEU A 45 20.30 18.15 -3.12
CA LEU A 45 21.54 17.77 -2.44
C LEU A 45 21.30 16.74 -1.34
N GLN A 46 20.21 16.87 -0.58
CA GLN A 46 19.79 15.90 0.42
C GLN A 46 19.56 14.53 -0.21
N PHE A 47 18.81 14.46 -1.33
CA PHE A 47 18.60 13.22 -2.06
C PHE A 47 19.92 12.62 -2.58
N GLY A 48 20.80 13.45 -3.17
CA GLY A 48 22.11 12.99 -3.64
C GLY A 48 22.96 12.39 -2.52
N ALA A 49 23.00 13.04 -1.34
CA ALA A 49 23.75 12.56 -0.19
C ALA A 49 23.19 11.24 0.36
N VAL A 50 21.86 11.11 0.50
CA VAL A 50 21.24 9.84 0.92
C VAL A 50 21.42 8.74 -0.12
N ALA A 51 21.36 9.06 -1.41
CA ALA A 51 21.62 8.09 -2.49
C ALA A 51 23.06 7.57 -2.47
N ILE A 52 24.05 8.42 -2.18
CA ILE A 52 25.44 8.00 -1.99
C ILE A 52 25.57 7.07 -0.79
N ALA A 53 24.94 7.41 0.35
CA ALA A 53 24.93 6.54 1.53
C ALA A 53 24.28 5.18 1.21
N PHE A 54 23.13 5.16 0.56
CA PHE A 54 22.45 3.92 0.19
C PHE A 54 23.29 3.08 -0.79
N GLY A 55 23.89 3.72 -1.81
CA GLY A 55 24.80 3.04 -2.75
C GLY A 55 26.04 2.45 -2.07
N ALA A 56 26.62 3.14 -1.09
CA ALA A 56 27.73 2.63 -0.28
C ALA A 56 27.33 1.39 0.54
N LEU A 57 26.11 1.39 1.12
CA LEU A 57 25.59 0.24 1.85
C LEU A 57 25.32 -0.96 0.92
N VAL A 58 24.73 -0.71 -0.26
CA VAL A 58 24.54 -1.75 -1.29
C VAL A 58 25.87 -2.36 -1.69
N HIS A 59 26.90 -1.53 -1.92
CA HIS A 59 28.24 -2.01 -2.24
C HIS A 59 28.77 -2.93 -1.13
N ALA A 60 28.70 -2.50 0.13
CA ALA A 60 29.16 -3.30 1.26
C ALA A 60 28.47 -4.67 1.37
N TYR A 61 27.15 -4.73 1.09
CA TYR A 61 26.41 -5.99 1.07
C TYR A 61 26.82 -6.91 -0.09
N VAL A 62 27.03 -6.35 -1.29
CA VAL A 62 27.42 -7.11 -2.49
C VAL A 62 28.84 -7.66 -2.36
N THR A 63 29.76 -6.87 -1.83
CA THR A 63 31.16 -7.28 -1.62
C THR A 63 31.39 -8.03 -0.32
N SER A 64 30.33 -8.30 0.47
CA SER A 64 30.43 -8.98 1.76
C SER A 64 31.44 -8.31 2.71
N ASP A 65 31.35 -6.98 2.84
CA ASP A 65 32.19 -6.21 3.77
C ASP A 65 31.75 -6.44 5.23
N PHE A 66 32.27 -7.50 5.84
CA PHE A 66 31.99 -7.91 7.22
C PHE A 66 32.61 -7.00 8.28
N SER A 67 33.29 -5.93 7.89
CA SER A 67 33.71 -4.90 8.86
C SER A 67 32.53 -4.02 9.32
N LEU A 68 31.36 -4.14 8.68
CA LEU A 68 30.10 -3.52 9.11
C LEU A 68 29.23 -4.51 9.89
N LYS A 69 28.82 -4.12 11.09
CA LYS A 69 27.93 -4.90 11.95
C LYS A 69 26.66 -5.32 11.22
N ASN A 70 26.03 -4.40 10.49
CA ASN A 70 24.81 -4.67 9.72
C ASN A 70 25.01 -5.77 8.66
N VAL A 71 26.16 -5.78 7.96
CA VAL A 71 26.47 -6.79 6.93
C VAL A 71 26.74 -8.15 7.59
N VAL A 72 27.42 -8.17 8.74
CA VAL A 72 27.63 -9.38 9.53
C VAL A 72 26.31 -9.99 9.97
N GLU A 73 25.38 -9.20 10.49
CA GLU A 73 24.12 -9.72 11.04
C GLU A 73 23.13 -10.20 9.97
N ASN A 74 23.23 -9.72 8.72
CA ASN A 74 22.17 -9.91 7.70
C ASN A 74 22.67 -10.41 6.34
N SER A 75 23.95 -10.77 6.22
CA SER A 75 24.54 -11.26 4.97
C SER A 75 25.52 -12.41 5.21
N HIS A 76 25.89 -13.10 4.14
CA HIS A 76 26.84 -14.21 4.14
C HIS A 76 27.54 -14.28 2.77
N SER A 77 28.78 -14.75 2.72
CA SER A 77 29.59 -14.83 1.49
C SER A 77 28.92 -15.69 0.41
N LEU A 78 28.41 -16.86 0.80
CA LEU A 78 27.69 -17.85 -0.04
C LEU A 78 26.26 -17.45 -0.43
N LYS A 79 25.72 -16.35 0.10
CA LYS A 79 24.34 -15.92 -0.21
C LYS A 79 24.24 -15.50 -1.69
N PRO A 80 23.21 -15.93 -2.45
CA PRO A 80 23.00 -15.49 -3.82
C PRO A 80 22.97 -13.96 -3.96
N LEU A 81 23.47 -13.43 -5.09
CA LEU A 81 23.65 -11.99 -5.29
C LEU A 81 22.35 -11.18 -5.11
N ILE A 82 21.21 -11.70 -5.60
CA ILE A 82 19.91 -11.05 -5.42
C ILE A 82 19.63 -10.81 -3.93
N TYR A 83 19.88 -11.80 -3.06
CA TYR A 83 19.65 -11.69 -1.62
C TYR A 83 20.75 -10.91 -0.88
N LYS A 84 21.93 -10.72 -1.49
CA LYS A 84 22.89 -9.71 -1.02
C LYS A 84 22.35 -8.30 -1.24
N VAL A 85 21.81 -8.01 -2.43
CA VAL A 85 21.22 -6.69 -2.73
C VAL A 85 19.96 -6.45 -1.90
N THR A 86 18.99 -7.37 -1.92
CA THR A 86 17.73 -7.19 -1.20
C THR A 86 17.90 -7.25 0.32
N GLY A 87 18.94 -7.95 0.78
CA GLY A 87 19.35 -7.97 2.19
C GLY A 87 19.64 -6.58 2.76
N VAL A 88 19.96 -5.59 1.92
CA VAL A 88 20.13 -4.19 2.33
C VAL A 88 18.88 -3.67 3.03
N TRP A 89 17.67 -3.98 2.55
CA TRP A 89 16.41 -3.55 3.16
C TRP A 89 15.63 -4.67 3.87
N GLY A 90 16.21 -5.87 3.97
CA GLY A 90 15.67 -6.97 4.78
C GLY A 90 15.88 -6.81 6.29
N ASN A 91 16.64 -5.79 6.71
CA ASN A 91 16.97 -5.49 8.11
C ASN A 91 16.44 -4.10 8.51
N HIS A 92 16.58 -3.75 9.79
CA HIS A 92 16.09 -2.49 10.31
C HIS A 92 16.84 -1.28 9.71
N GLU A 93 18.17 -1.26 9.80
CA GLU A 93 19.01 -0.12 9.47
C GLU A 93 18.92 0.28 8.00
N GLY A 94 19.07 -0.68 7.10
CA GLY A 94 19.04 -0.39 5.67
C GLY A 94 17.61 -0.22 5.13
N SER A 95 16.58 -0.80 5.77
CA SER A 95 15.19 -0.46 5.42
C SER A 95 14.83 0.97 5.80
N MET A 96 15.37 1.51 6.92
CA MET A 96 15.21 2.92 7.29
C MET A 96 15.99 3.85 6.37
N LEU A 97 17.16 3.42 5.89
CA LEU A 97 17.89 4.16 4.85
C LEU A 97 17.13 4.17 3.52
N LEU A 98 16.51 3.06 3.11
CA LEU A 98 15.60 3.01 1.95
C LEU A 98 14.39 3.94 2.15
N TRP A 99 13.81 3.94 3.35
CA TRP A 99 12.72 4.85 3.71
C TRP A 99 13.15 6.32 3.54
N ALA A 100 14.33 6.70 4.03
CA ALA A 100 14.88 8.05 3.88
C ALA A 100 15.24 8.40 2.42
N LEU A 101 15.71 7.41 1.64
CA LEU A 101 15.96 7.57 0.20
C LEU A 101 14.65 7.91 -0.53
N ILE A 102 13.58 7.20 -0.24
CA ILE A 102 12.27 7.46 -0.83
C ILE A 102 11.72 8.81 -0.37
N LEU A 103 11.87 9.16 0.92
CA LEU A 103 11.48 10.47 1.42
C LEU A 103 12.17 11.58 0.62
N THR A 104 13.50 11.54 0.55
CA THR A 104 14.28 12.56 -0.15
C THR A 104 14.01 12.56 -1.66
N LEU A 105 13.68 11.42 -2.27
CA LEU A 105 13.23 11.33 -3.66
C LEU A 105 11.95 12.14 -3.91
N TYR A 106 10.94 12.05 -3.04
CA TYR A 106 9.73 12.86 -3.14
C TYR A 106 10.03 14.37 -3.01
N GLY A 107 10.92 14.74 -2.08
CA GLY A 107 11.39 16.13 -1.93
C GLY A 107 12.10 16.65 -3.19
N ALA A 108 13.03 15.86 -3.73
CA ALA A 108 13.73 16.14 -4.98
C ALA A 108 12.76 16.24 -6.18
N ALA A 109 11.74 15.39 -6.24
CA ALA A 109 10.73 15.43 -7.30
C ALA A 109 9.91 16.73 -7.25
N VAL A 110 9.51 17.21 -6.07
CA VAL A 110 8.88 18.54 -5.92
C VAL A 110 9.84 19.66 -6.27
N ALA A 111 11.11 19.56 -5.89
CA ALA A 111 12.12 20.54 -6.24
C ALA A 111 12.27 20.68 -7.77
N ALA A 112 12.37 19.56 -8.49
CA ALA A 112 12.59 19.50 -9.93
C ALA A 112 11.33 19.85 -10.75
N PHE A 113 10.17 19.28 -10.40
CA PHE A 113 8.94 19.36 -11.19
C PHE A 113 7.93 20.39 -10.66
N GLY A 114 8.05 20.85 -9.42
CA GLY A 114 7.16 21.84 -8.78
C GLY A 114 7.36 23.28 -9.24
N ARG A 115 7.64 23.53 -10.53
CA ARG A 115 7.93 24.88 -11.07
C ARG A 115 6.71 25.82 -11.07
N ASN A 116 5.51 25.27 -11.06
CA ASN A 116 4.25 26.03 -11.09
C ASN A 116 3.71 26.38 -9.68
N LEU A 117 4.43 26.01 -8.63
CA LEU A 117 4.03 26.32 -7.25
C LEU A 117 4.38 27.78 -6.92
N PRO A 118 3.51 28.48 -6.16
CA PRO A 118 3.89 29.74 -5.54
C PRO A 118 5.19 29.56 -4.74
N PRO A 119 6.17 30.48 -4.86
CA PRO A 119 7.48 30.33 -4.24
C PRO A 119 7.42 30.09 -2.73
N ALA A 120 6.55 30.83 -2.04
CA ALA A 120 6.36 30.73 -0.60
C ALA A 120 5.73 29.37 -0.20
N LEU A 121 4.81 28.83 -1.01
CA LEU A 121 4.24 27.50 -0.78
C LEU A 121 5.30 26.42 -1.02
N LYS A 122 6.04 26.50 -2.14
CA LYS A 122 7.11 25.53 -2.45
C LYS A 122 8.18 25.49 -1.34
N ALA A 123 8.59 26.66 -0.86
CA ALA A 123 9.54 26.77 0.25
C ALA A 123 9.01 26.10 1.52
N ARG A 124 7.76 26.39 1.92
CA ARG A 124 7.15 25.76 3.10
C ARG A 124 7.00 24.25 2.96
N VAL A 125 6.56 23.76 1.80
CA VAL A 125 6.40 22.32 1.53
C VAL A 125 7.74 21.60 1.69
N LEU A 126 8.78 22.09 1.02
CA LEU A 126 10.11 21.48 1.10
C LEU A 126 10.74 21.62 2.49
N SER A 127 10.43 22.69 3.23
CA SER A 127 10.84 22.82 4.63
C SER A 127 10.17 21.83 5.56
N VAL A 128 8.85 21.64 5.48
CA VAL A 128 8.15 20.62 6.28
C VAL A 128 8.69 19.22 5.93
N HIS A 129 8.91 18.95 4.64
CA HIS A 129 9.51 17.71 4.19
C HIS A 129 10.94 17.52 4.73
N GLY A 130 11.70 18.62 4.81
CA GLY A 130 13.02 18.68 5.45
C GLY A 130 12.96 18.38 6.95
N MET A 131 11.94 18.86 7.67
CA MET A 131 11.74 18.55 9.10
C MET A 131 11.51 17.05 9.33
N ILE A 132 10.71 16.40 8.47
CA ILE A 132 10.55 14.94 8.50
C ILE A 132 11.91 14.27 8.22
N GLY A 133 12.65 14.78 7.24
CA GLY A 133 14.00 14.33 6.91
C GLY A 133 14.97 14.43 8.08
N VAL A 134 14.97 15.54 8.84
CA VAL A 134 15.78 15.70 10.05
C VAL A 134 15.46 14.60 11.06
N GLY A 135 14.18 14.35 11.32
CA GLY A 135 13.76 13.31 12.26
C GLY A 135 14.27 11.92 11.91
N PHE A 136 14.06 11.49 10.66
CA PHE A 136 14.48 10.16 10.21
C PHE A 136 15.99 10.03 10.00
N LEU A 137 16.68 11.08 9.54
CA LEU A 137 18.14 11.04 9.40
C LEU A 137 18.83 11.03 10.77
N ALA A 138 18.30 11.76 11.75
CA ALA A 138 18.75 11.68 13.14
C ALA A 138 18.51 10.28 13.72
N PHE A 139 17.33 9.69 13.48
CA PHE A 139 17.03 8.31 13.87
C PHE A 139 18.07 7.33 13.31
N ILE A 140 18.33 7.39 11.99
CA ILE A 140 19.30 6.50 11.35
C ILE A 140 20.70 6.72 11.96
N LEU A 141 21.16 7.95 12.14
CA LEU A 141 22.52 8.20 12.63
C LEU A 141 22.73 7.80 14.09
N PHE A 142 21.73 8.02 14.96
CA PHE A 142 21.89 7.85 16.40
C PHE A 142 21.46 6.50 16.94
N THR A 143 20.44 5.86 16.36
CA THR A 143 19.89 4.61 16.91
C THR A 143 19.89 3.45 15.91
N SER A 144 20.00 3.72 14.61
CA SER A 144 19.83 2.72 13.55
C SER A 144 20.90 2.84 12.46
N ASN A 145 22.16 3.02 12.86
CA ASN A 145 23.23 3.38 11.93
C ASN A 145 23.74 2.16 11.16
N PRO A 146 23.58 2.09 9.82
CA PRO A 146 23.99 0.94 9.02
C PRO A 146 25.51 0.81 8.86
N PHE A 147 26.28 1.84 9.23
CA PHE A 147 27.73 1.91 9.05
C PHE A 147 28.52 1.65 10.35
N LEU A 148 27.87 1.11 11.39
CA LEU A 148 28.57 0.72 12.62
C LEU A 148 29.62 -0.36 12.32
N ARG A 149 30.83 -0.12 12.81
CA ARG A 149 31.98 -1.02 12.66
C ARG A 149 31.94 -2.13 13.70
N VAL A 150 32.49 -3.29 13.34
CA VAL A 150 32.76 -4.39 14.27
C VAL A 150 34.24 -4.78 14.19
N LEU A 151 34.87 -4.95 15.36
CA LEU A 151 36.26 -5.34 15.52
C LEU A 151 36.38 -6.39 16.64
N PRO A 152 37.13 -7.51 16.44
CA PRO A 152 37.78 -7.92 15.19
C PRO A 152 36.76 -8.23 14.08
N VAL A 153 37.17 -8.06 12.82
CA VAL A 153 36.29 -8.32 11.66
C VAL A 153 36.04 -9.83 11.57
N PRO A 154 34.77 -10.28 11.65
CA PRO A 154 34.45 -11.70 11.48
C PRO A 154 34.82 -12.20 10.07
N PRO A 155 35.21 -13.48 9.93
CA PRO A 155 35.53 -14.05 8.62
C PRO A 155 34.31 -14.20 7.71
N ASP A 156 33.10 -14.33 8.27
CA ASP A 156 31.84 -14.37 7.54
C ASP A 156 30.69 -13.80 8.40
N GLY A 157 29.52 -13.60 7.77
CA GLY A 157 28.31 -13.14 8.43
C GLY A 157 27.38 -14.28 8.89
N GLN A 158 26.25 -13.90 9.49
CA GLN A 158 25.23 -14.80 10.06
C GLN A 158 24.11 -15.13 9.06
N GLY A 159 24.13 -14.48 7.90
CA GLY A 159 23.13 -14.61 6.85
C GLY A 159 21.83 -13.87 7.13
N LEU A 160 20.93 -13.88 6.14
CA LEU A 160 19.60 -13.26 6.26
C LEU A 160 18.62 -14.29 6.82
N ASN A 161 17.57 -13.83 7.52
CA ASN A 161 16.42 -14.68 7.85
C ASN A 161 15.97 -15.45 6.58
N PRO A 162 15.91 -16.80 6.60
CA PRO A 162 15.67 -17.56 5.39
C PRO A 162 14.31 -17.32 4.72
N ILE A 163 13.26 -16.94 5.45
CA ILE A 163 11.95 -16.53 4.87
C ILE A 163 12.10 -15.29 3.97
N LEU A 164 13.12 -14.47 4.23
CA LEU A 164 13.38 -13.27 3.43
C LEU A 164 14.28 -13.55 2.21
N GLN A 165 14.77 -14.78 2.04
CA GLN A 165 15.51 -15.20 0.85
C GLN A 165 14.56 -15.62 -0.28
N ASP A 166 13.67 -14.70 -0.62
CA ASP A 166 12.62 -14.87 -1.61
C ASP A 166 12.53 -13.61 -2.53
N PRO A 167 12.20 -13.75 -3.83
CA PRO A 167 12.05 -12.61 -4.73
C PRO A 167 11.02 -11.58 -4.26
N GLY A 168 10.02 -11.96 -3.45
CA GLY A 168 9.05 -11.07 -2.83
C GLY A 168 9.69 -9.94 -2.04
N LEU A 169 10.80 -10.22 -1.33
CA LEU A 169 11.58 -9.20 -0.62
C LEU A 169 12.11 -8.11 -1.57
N ALA A 170 12.40 -8.45 -2.83
CA ALA A 170 12.96 -7.49 -3.78
C ALA A 170 11.95 -6.40 -4.19
N PHE A 171 10.66 -6.74 -4.24
CA PHE A 171 9.64 -5.89 -4.83
C PHE A 171 8.68 -5.31 -3.79
N HIS A 172 8.25 -6.10 -2.81
CA HIS A 172 7.20 -5.69 -1.87
C HIS A 172 7.60 -4.46 -1.02
N PRO A 173 8.72 -4.46 -0.25
CA PRO A 173 9.08 -3.33 0.60
C PRO A 173 9.30 -2.00 -0.16
N PRO A 174 9.98 -1.98 -1.33
CA PRO A 174 10.11 -0.74 -2.11
C PRO A 174 8.77 -0.12 -2.50
N PHE A 175 7.80 -0.90 -2.99
CA PHE A 175 6.47 -0.37 -3.34
C PHE A 175 5.67 0.05 -2.12
N LEU A 176 5.74 -0.73 -1.03
CA LEU A 176 5.12 -0.38 0.25
C LEU A 176 5.63 0.97 0.76
N TYR A 177 6.96 1.19 0.76
CA TYR A 177 7.56 2.45 1.18
C TYR A 177 7.30 3.60 0.20
N LEU A 178 7.27 3.36 -1.12
CA LEU A 178 6.84 4.37 -2.09
C LEU A 178 5.43 4.90 -1.79
N GLY A 179 4.56 4.04 -1.24
CA GLY A 179 3.23 4.40 -0.76
C GLY A 179 3.25 5.12 0.60
N TYR A 180 3.75 4.44 1.64
CA TYR A 180 3.82 4.97 3.03
C TYR A 180 4.48 6.34 3.08
N VAL A 181 5.69 6.41 2.54
CA VAL A 181 6.50 7.63 2.55
C VAL A 181 5.93 8.64 1.56
N GLY A 182 5.27 8.19 0.49
CA GLY A 182 4.62 9.09 -0.47
C GLY A 182 3.54 9.98 0.16
N PHE A 183 2.81 9.49 1.16
CA PHE A 183 1.82 10.32 1.88
C PHE A 183 2.46 11.45 2.71
N SER A 184 3.77 11.38 3.03
CA SER A 184 4.50 12.50 3.64
C SER A 184 4.45 13.77 2.79
N MET A 185 4.32 13.62 1.46
CA MET A 185 4.20 14.77 0.57
C MET A 185 2.83 15.44 0.72
N ALA A 186 1.74 14.66 0.75
CA ALA A 186 0.40 15.17 1.00
C ALA A 186 0.32 15.86 2.37
N PHE A 187 0.93 15.27 3.40
CA PHE A 187 1.11 15.87 4.72
C PHE A 187 1.87 17.20 4.65
N SER A 188 3.00 17.24 3.95
CA SER A 188 3.83 18.46 3.83
C SER A 188 3.09 19.60 3.15
N PHE A 189 2.29 19.30 2.11
CA PHE A 189 1.38 20.27 1.49
C PHE A 189 0.27 20.73 2.42
N ALA A 190 -0.29 19.84 3.26
CA ALA A 190 -1.33 20.21 4.21
C ALA A 190 -0.80 21.13 5.31
N VAL A 191 0.33 20.77 5.93
CA VAL A 191 0.98 21.59 6.95
C VAL A 191 1.43 22.93 6.37
N ALA A 192 2.04 22.95 5.19
CA ALA A 192 2.44 24.19 4.52
C ALA A 192 1.24 25.11 4.23
N ALA A 193 0.10 24.56 3.82
CA ALA A 193 -1.12 25.33 3.57
C ALA A 193 -1.78 25.84 4.85
N LEU A 194 -1.70 25.10 5.96
CA LEU A 194 -2.14 25.57 7.28
C LEU A 194 -1.28 26.73 7.79
N ILE A 195 0.04 26.67 7.59
CA ILE A 195 0.96 27.76 7.92
C ILE A 195 0.69 28.99 7.05
N GLU A 196 0.51 28.81 5.74
CA GLU A 196 0.16 29.88 4.78
C GLU A 196 -1.23 30.48 5.06
N GLY A 197 -2.16 29.69 5.59
CA GLY A 197 -3.56 30.08 5.78
C GLY A 197 -4.38 30.11 4.48
N ARG A 198 -3.90 29.46 3.41
CA ARG A 198 -4.56 29.46 2.09
C ARG A 198 -4.77 28.03 1.59
N VAL A 199 -6.03 27.63 1.48
CA VAL A 199 -6.46 26.35 0.92
C VAL A 199 -7.55 26.61 -0.11
N ASP A 200 -7.21 26.38 -1.36
CA ASP A 200 -8.08 26.63 -2.52
C ASP A 200 -8.07 25.45 -3.49
N ALA A 201 -8.83 25.59 -4.58
CA ALA A 201 -8.85 24.58 -5.64
C ALA A 201 -7.48 24.37 -6.31
N ALA A 202 -6.57 25.36 -6.29
CA ALA A 202 -5.22 25.20 -6.83
C ALA A 202 -4.36 24.28 -5.94
N TRP A 203 -4.44 24.45 -4.62
CA TRP A 203 -3.85 23.55 -3.64
C TRP A 203 -4.29 22.11 -3.85
N ALA A 204 -5.60 21.86 -4.00
CA ALA A 204 -6.12 20.52 -4.23
C ALA A 204 -5.55 19.89 -5.51
N ARG A 205 -5.42 20.66 -6.61
CA ARG A 205 -4.80 20.18 -7.85
C ARG A 205 -3.34 19.80 -7.70
N TRP A 206 -2.60 20.47 -6.81
CA TRP A 206 -1.20 20.12 -6.53
C TRP A 206 -1.06 18.87 -5.69
N VAL A 207 -1.92 18.67 -4.67
CA VAL A 207 -1.84 17.53 -3.75
C VAL A 207 -2.29 16.22 -4.39
N ARG A 208 -3.38 16.24 -5.16
CA ARG A 208 -3.99 15.05 -5.76
C ARG A 208 -3.03 14.09 -6.46
N PRO A 209 -2.13 14.52 -7.37
CA PRO A 209 -1.23 13.59 -8.04
C PRO A 209 -0.24 12.91 -7.10
N TRP A 210 0.22 13.59 -6.04
CA TRP A 210 1.09 12.98 -5.04
C TRP A 210 0.35 11.95 -4.20
N THR A 211 -0.87 12.27 -3.76
CA THR A 211 -1.73 11.32 -3.06
C THR A 211 -2.03 10.10 -3.94
N LEU A 212 -2.30 10.30 -5.23
CA LEU A 212 -2.65 9.21 -6.14
C LEU A 212 -1.44 8.33 -6.45
N LEU A 213 -0.25 8.92 -6.61
CA LEU A 213 1.00 8.17 -6.76
C LEU A 213 1.27 7.30 -5.53
N ALA A 214 1.18 7.88 -4.32
CA ALA A 214 1.33 7.17 -3.07
C ALA A 214 0.28 6.05 -2.91
N TRP A 215 -0.98 6.33 -3.24
CA TRP A 215 -2.06 5.34 -3.18
C TRP A 215 -1.86 4.18 -4.15
N CYS A 216 -1.40 4.43 -5.38
CA CYS A 216 -1.09 3.37 -6.34
C CYS A 216 0.06 2.50 -5.85
N ALA A 217 1.14 3.11 -5.37
CA ALA A 217 2.29 2.39 -4.83
C ALA A 217 1.91 1.56 -3.60
N LEU A 218 1.09 2.12 -2.69
CA LEU A 218 0.60 1.40 -1.51
C LEU A 218 -0.33 0.23 -1.90
N THR A 219 -1.24 0.43 -2.86
CA THR A 219 -2.11 -0.64 -3.36
C THR A 219 -1.29 -1.79 -3.92
N LEU A 220 -0.25 -1.48 -4.71
CA LEU A 220 0.67 -2.49 -5.24
C LEU A 220 1.51 -3.14 -4.13
N GLY A 221 2.00 -2.36 -3.17
CA GLY A 221 2.73 -2.86 -2.01
C GLY A 221 1.91 -3.87 -1.20
N ILE A 222 0.66 -3.54 -0.86
CA ILE A 222 -0.26 -4.43 -0.15
C ILE A 222 -0.56 -5.68 -0.98
N CYS A 223 -0.83 -5.51 -2.27
CA CYS A 223 -1.06 -6.62 -3.20
C CYS A 223 0.12 -7.59 -3.24
N LEU A 224 1.34 -7.09 -3.41
CA LEU A 224 2.55 -7.90 -3.44
C LEU A 224 2.83 -8.56 -2.08
N GLY A 225 2.51 -7.88 -0.97
CA GLY A 225 2.68 -8.43 0.38
C GLY A 225 1.73 -9.59 0.64
N SER A 226 0.44 -9.42 0.31
CA SER A 226 -0.57 -10.46 0.40
C SER A 226 -0.23 -11.66 -0.50
N TRP A 227 0.23 -11.40 -1.73
CA TRP A 227 0.65 -12.47 -2.65
C TRP A 227 1.87 -13.23 -2.12
N TRP A 228 2.87 -12.51 -1.61
CA TRP A 228 4.05 -13.12 -1.00
C TRP A 228 3.72 -13.96 0.23
N ALA A 229 2.94 -13.41 1.17
CA ALA A 229 2.50 -14.12 2.37
C ALA A 229 1.69 -15.38 2.03
N TYR A 230 0.89 -15.34 0.96
CA TYR A 230 0.09 -16.47 0.51
C TYR A 230 0.95 -17.68 0.13
N TYR A 231 2.07 -17.50 -0.59
CA TYR A 231 2.92 -18.64 -0.97
C TYR A 231 4.03 -18.93 0.05
N GLU A 232 4.61 -17.93 0.70
CA GLU A 232 5.77 -18.14 1.58
C GLU A 232 5.39 -18.84 2.91
N LEU A 233 4.19 -18.56 3.44
CA LEU A 233 3.83 -18.98 4.80
C LEU A 233 3.15 -20.37 4.89
N GLY A 234 2.72 -20.96 3.78
CA GLY A 234 2.22 -22.35 3.79
C GLY A 234 0.87 -22.59 4.48
N TRP A 235 0.11 -21.55 4.83
CA TRP A 235 -1.18 -21.67 5.54
C TRP A 235 -2.41 -21.60 4.64
N GLY A 236 -2.21 -21.41 3.34
CA GLY A 236 -3.28 -21.45 2.34
C GLY A 236 -4.19 -20.22 2.26
N GLY A 237 -3.95 -19.16 3.06
CA GLY A 237 -4.74 -17.93 3.04
C GLY A 237 -3.96 -16.69 2.62
N TRP A 238 -4.69 -15.64 2.24
CA TRP A 238 -4.16 -14.44 1.57
C TRP A 238 -4.12 -13.18 2.45
N TRP A 239 -4.79 -13.20 3.62
CA TRP A 239 -4.85 -12.10 4.58
C TRP A 239 -5.22 -12.60 5.97
N ALA A 240 -4.41 -12.28 6.97
CA ALA A 240 -4.54 -12.78 8.35
C ALA A 240 -5.15 -11.77 9.33
N TRP A 241 -5.35 -10.51 8.92
CA TRP A 241 -5.70 -9.39 9.81
C TRP A 241 -4.67 -9.15 10.92
N ASP A 242 -3.40 -9.47 10.66
CA ASP A 242 -2.35 -9.28 11.66
C ASP A 242 -1.93 -7.80 11.77
N PRO A 243 -1.28 -7.37 12.86
CA PRO A 243 -0.92 -5.97 13.07
C PRO A 243 -0.08 -5.32 11.95
N VAL A 244 0.80 -6.08 11.28
CA VAL A 244 1.67 -5.57 10.20
C VAL A 244 0.88 -5.38 8.91
N GLU A 245 0.00 -6.32 8.57
CA GLU A 245 -0.99 -6.16 7.49
C GLU A 245 -1.88 -4.93 7.75
N ASN A 246 -2.46 -4.83 8.95
CA ASN A 246 -3.35 -3.74 9.36
C ASN A 246 -2.65 -2.38 9.33
N ALA A 247 -1.37 -2.32 9.73
CA ALA A 247 -0.55 -1.12 9.68
C ALA A 247 -0.52 -0.51 8.27
N SER A 248 -0.53 -1.34 7.22
CA SER A 248 -0.53 -0.88 5.83
C SER A 248 -1.91 -0.54 5.30
N PHE A 249 -2.93 -1.21 5.82
CA PHE A 249 -4.30 -1.04 5.38
C PHE A 249 -4.95 0.26 5.89
N MET A 250 -4.65 0.68 7.13
CA MET A 250 -5.16 1.93 7.70
C MET A 250 -4.82 3.20 6.88
N PRO A 251 -3.55 3.45 6.48
CA PRO A 251 -3.22 4.58 5.61
C PRO A 251 -3.82 4.41 4.19
N TRP A 252 -4.06 3.18 3.72
CA TRP A 252 -4.74 2.97 2.44
C TRP A 252 -6.20 3.43 2.49
N LEU A 253 -6.95 3.11 3.56
CA LEU A 253 -8.33 3.53 3.76
C LEU A 253 -8.46 5.06 3.89
N SER A 254 -7.66 5.66 4.76
CA SER A 254 -7.64 7.12 4.96
C SER A 254 -7.12 7.87 3.72
N GLY A 255 -6.12 7.32 3.02
CA GLY A 255 -5.63 7.84 1.74
C GLY A 255 -6.67 7.76 0.62
N THR A 256 -7.48 6.71 0.60
CA THR A 256 -8.62 6.59 -0.32
C THR A 256 -9.66 7.68 -0.05
N ALA A 257 -9.99 7.94 1.22
CA ALA A 257 -10.86 9.06 1.60
C ALA A 257 -10.24 10.41 1.19
N LEU A 258 -8.92 10.59 1.40
CA LEU A 258 -8.21 11.80 1.01
C LEU A 258 -8.32 12.08 -0.50
N LEU A 259 -8.14 11.05 -1.34
CA LEU A 259 -8.28 11.19 -2.80
C LEU A 259 -9.66 11.71 -3.20
N HIS A 260 -10.72 11.18 -2.59
CA HIS A 260 -12.10 11.55 -2.87
C HIS A 260 -12.44 12.94 -2.32
N SER A 261 -12.01 13.24 -1.10
CA SER A 261 -12.18 14.57 -0.48
C SER A 261 -11.47 15.67 -1.28
N ALA A 262 -10.26 15.40 -1.79
CA ALA A 262 -9.51 16.38 -2.58
C ALA A 262 -10.21 16.73 -3.92
N ILE A 263 -10.99 15.81 -4.50
CA ILE A 263 -11.83 16.10 -5.68
C ILE A 263 -12.91 17.12 -5.33
N VAL A 264 -13.52 16.99 -4.15
CA VAL A 264 -14.55 17.94 -3.68
C VAL A 264 -13.95 19.33 -3.50
N VAL A 265 -12.79 19.46 -2.85
CA VAL A 265 -12.09 20.75 -2.72
C VAL A 265 -11.78 21.35 -4.08
N GLU A 266 -11.21 20.56 -5.00
CA GLU A 266 -10.86 21.03 -6.35
C GLU A 266 -12.08 21.56 -7.11
N LYS A 267 -13.22 20.85 -7.05
CA LYS A 267 -14.40 21.19 -7.86
C LYS A 267 -15.31 22.21 -7.21
N ARG A 268 -15.41 22.19 -5.89
CA ARG A 268 -16.49 22.85 -5.14
C ARG A 268 -16.03 23.78 -4.03
N ASP A 269 -14.74 23.79 -3.72
CA ASP A 269 -14.17 24.62 -2.65
C ASP A 269 -14.81 24.34 -1.26
N THR A 270 -15.37 23.14 -1.07
CA THR A 270 -15.93 22.64 0.20
C THR A 270 -15.06 21.52 0.78
N LEU A 271 -15.25 21.17 2.05
CA LEU A 271 -14.48 20.12 2.77
C LEU A 271 -12.97 20.39 2.89
N LYS A 272 -12.54 21.65 2.89
CA LYS A 272 -11.13 22.04 3.02
C LYS A 272 -10.50 21.49 4.31
N GLY A 273 -11.12 21.78 5.45
CA GLY A 273 -10.66 21.32 6.77
C GLY A 273 -10.59 19.79 6.84
N TRP A 274 -11.63 19.10 6.35
CA TRP A 274 -11.64 17.63 6.31
C TRP A 274 -10.53 17.04 5.44
N THR A 275 -10.26 17.64 4.28
CA THR A 275 -9.19 17.18 3.39
C THR A 275 -7.80 17.36 4.01
N LEU A 276 -7.57 18.49 4.71
CA LEU A 276 -6.33 18.71 5.45
C LEU A 276 -6.18 17.71 6.61
N PHE A 277 -7.27 17.47 7.35
CA PHE A 277 -7.29 16.49 8.43
C PHE A 277 -6.94 15.09 7.92
N LEU A 278 -7.57 14.65 6.82
CA LEU A 278 -7.26 13.37 6.18
C LEU A 278 -5.81 13.29 5.70
N ALA A 279 -5.24 14.38 5.15
CA ALA A 279 -3.83 14.41 4.75
C ALA A 279 -2.88 14.25 5.94
N ILE A 280 -3.23 14.85 7.08
CA ILE A 280 -2.48 14.68 8.33
C ILE A 280 -2.59 13.23 8.82
N VAL A 281 -3.81 12.75 9.02
CA VAL A 281 -4.09 11.41 9.56
C VAL A 281 -3.50 10.31 8.69
N THR A 282 -3.56 10.42 7.36
CA THR A 282 -3.03 9.39 6.46
C THR A 282 -1.53 9.17 6.69
N PHE A 283 -0.74 10.24 6.73
CA PHE A 283 0.69 10.11 7.00
C PHE A 283 0.97 9.72 8.46
N SER A 284 0.17 10.22 9.41
CA SER A 284 0.23 9.81 10.81
C SER A 284 0.06 8.29 10.97
N LEU A 285 -0.87 7.68 10.24
CA LEU A 285 -1.09 6.24 10.23
C LEU A 285 0.09 5.49 9.58
N SER A 286 0.73 6.04 8.54
CA SER A 286 1.97 5.47 7.99
C SER A 286 3.15 5.51 8.98
N LEU A 287 3.30 6.61 9.74
CA LEU A 287 4.30 6.72 10.80
C LEU A 287 4.00 5.76 11.95
N LEU A 288 2.73 5.65 12.36
CA LEU A 288 2.30 4.66 13.34
C LEU A 288 2.59 3.24 12.88
N GLY A 289 2.31 2.90 11.63
CA GLY A 289 2.66 1.60 11.08
C GLY A 289 4.17 1.31 11.17
N THR A 290 5.00 2.32 10.91
CA THR A 290 6.47 2.21 11.08
C THR A 290 6.84 1.91 12.54
N PHE A 291 6.18 2.56 13.50
CA PHE A 291 6.36 2.27 14.92
C PHE A 291 5.91 0.84 15.27
N LEU A 292 4.71 0.42 14.85
CA LEU A 292 4.15 -0.89 15.20
C LEU A 292 5.03 -2.05 14.72
N VAL A 293 5.55 -1.97 13.49
CA VAL A 293 6.35 -3.06 12.89
C VAL A 293 7.77 -3.14 13.47
N ARG A 294 8.28 -2.06 14.08
CA ARG A 294 9.70 -1.96 14.50
C ARG A 294 9.92 -1.89 16.01
N SER A 295 8.91 -1.50 16.77
CA SER A 295 9.00 -1.34 18.23
C SER A 295 8.97 -2.66 19.00
N GLY A 296 8.44 -3.73 18.41
CA GLY A 296 8.23 -5.01 19.11
C GLY A 296 7.05 -5.03 20.06
N VAL A 297 6.26 -3.96 20.05
CA VAL A 297 5.18 -3.75 21.00
C VAL A 297 3.99 -4.67 20.73
N LEU A 298 3.88 -5.20 19.50
CA LEU A 298 2.90 -6.22 19.12
C LEU A 298 3.61 -7.45 18.57
N SER A 299 3.08 -8.64 18.88
CA SER A 299 3.49 -9.88 18.22
C SER A 299 2.92 -9.93 16.81
N SER A 300 3.76 -10.22 15.82
CA SER A 300 3.35 -10.47 14.44
C SER A 300 4.32 -11.44 13.77
N VAL A 301 3.78 -12.32 12.92
CA VAL A 301 4.58 -13.23 12.07
C VAL A 301 5.35 -12.47 10.98
N HIS A 302 4.95 -11.23 10.69
CA HIS A 302 5.58 -10.36 9.69
C HIS A 302 6.58 -9.35 10.30
N ALA A 303 6.88 -9.46 11.60
CA ALA A 303 7.83 -8.60 12.29
C ALA A 303 9.20 -9.28 12.42
N PHE A 304 10.20 -8.80 11.66
CA PHE A 304 11.53 -9.43 11.59
C PHE A 304 12.66 -8.64 12.26
N ALA A 305 12.47 -7.35 12.57
CA ALA A 305 13.51 -6.54 13.20
C ALA A 305 12.91 -5.57 14.22
N VAL A 306 13.04 -5.94 15.49
CA VAL A 306 12.42 -5.33 16.65
C VAL A 306 13.49 -4.83 17.63
N ASP A 307 13.40 -3.58 18.07
CA ASP A 307 14.28 -3.01 19.10
C ASP A 307 13.54 -1.92 19.92
N PRO A 308 13.38 -2.09 21.25
CA PRO A 308 12.68 -1.12 22.11
C PRO A 308 13.28 0.29 22.11
N ALA A 309 14.61 0.43 22.04
CA ALA A 309 15.26 1.75 22.03
C ALA A 309 14.94 2.50 20.74
N ARG A 310 14.86 1.77 19.62
CA ARG A 310 14.45 2.33 18.32
C ARG A 310 12.96 2.68 18.33
N GLY A 311 12.13 1.82 18.93
CA GLY A 311 10.71 2.07 19.13
C GLY A 311 10.44 3.38 19.87
N ALA A 312 11.18 3.66 20.95
CA ALA A 312 11.05 4.90 21.71
C ALA A 312 11.39 6.16 20.87
N PHE A 313 12.41 6.11 20.02
CA PHE A 313 12.75 7.23 19.14
C PHE A 313 11.65 7.49 18.11
N ILE A 314 11.13 6.43 17.47
CA ILE A 314 10.02 6.55 16.51
C ILE A 314 8.77 7.08 17.22
N LEU A 315 8.49 6.64 18.44
CA LEU A 315 7.39 7.16 19.25
C LEU A 315 7.53 8.66 19.51
N ALA A 316 8.73 9.14 19.85
CA ALA A 316 8.99 10.58 20.01
C ALA A 316 8.76 11.35 18.70
N LEU A 317 9.25 10.83 17.57
CA LEU A 317 8.96 11.41 16.24
C LEU A 317 7.46 11.45 15.95
N LEU A 318 6.74 10.39 16.30
CA LEU A 318 5.29 10.27 16.12
C LEU A 318 4.56 11.31 16.98
N VAL A 319 4.91 11.47 18.26
CA VAL A 319 4.33 12.49 19.14
C VAL A 319 4.57 13.90 18.59
N ILE A 320 5.78 14.20 18.12
CA ILE A 320 6.12 15.52 17.55
C ILE A 320 5.35 15.75 16.24
N ALA A 321 5.37 14.80 15.31
CA ALA A 321 4.77 14.95 13.99
C ALA A 321 3.24 15.01 14.09
N ILE A 322 2.61 14.07 14.80
CA ILE A 322 1.16 14.00 14.96
C ILE A 322 0.68 15.14 15.86
N GLY A 323 1.25 15.27 17.07
CA GLY A 323 0.87 16.30 18.04
C GLY A 323 1.06 17.71 17.48
N GLY A 324 2.19 17.99 16.84
CA GLY A 324 2.46 19.29 16.22
C GLY A 324 1.51 19.63 15.08
N SER A 325 1.28 18.69 14.15
CA SER A 325 0.39 18.92 13.00
C SER A 325 -1.09 19.01 13.37
N LEU A 326 -1.57 18.18 14.30
CA LEU A 326 -2.95 18.26 14.81
C LEU A 326 -3.19 19.51 15.65
N THR A 327 -2.22 19.94 16.45
CA THR A 327 -2.31 21.22 17.18
C THR A 327 -2.38 22.39 16.20
N LEU A 328 -1.51 22.41 15.20
CA LEU A 328 -1.57 23.42 14.14
C LEU A 328 -2.92 23.41 13.41
N PHE A 329 -3.43 22.23 13.09
CA PHE A 329 -4.75 22.07 12.49
C PHE A 329 -5.85 22.64 13.39
N ALA A 330 -5.88 22.29 14.67
CA ALA A 330 -6.88 22.78 15.62
C ALA A 330 -6.89 24.32 15.72
N VAL A 331 -5.70 24.94 15.73
CA VAL A 331 -5.55 26.40 15.79
C VAL A 331 -5.98 27.08 14.48
N ARG A 332 -5.68 26.48 13.32
CA ARG A 332 -5.91 27.11 12.00
C ARG A 332 -7.25 26.75 11.36
N ALA A 333 -7.87 25.63 11.74
CA ALA A 333 -9.11 25.14 11.14
C ALA A 333 -10.28 26.14 11.18
N PRO A 334 -10.52 26.92 12.25
CA PRO A 334 -11.61 27.90 12.28
C PRO A 334 -11.50 29.01 11.22
N ALA A 335 -10.29 29.33 10.77
CA ALA A 335 -10.05 30.32 9.73
C ALA A 335 -10.38 29.79 8.32
N LEU A 336 -10.48 28.46 8.15
CA LEU A 336 -10.74 27.80 6.88
C LEU A 336 -12.25 27.62 6.66
N ARG A 337 -12.98 28.74 6.56
CA ARG A 337 -14.43 28.71 6.29
C ARG A 337 -14.72 28.11 4.93
N ALA A 338 -15.59 27.10 4.90
CA ALA A 338 -16.16 26.58 3.66
C ALA A 338 -17.17 27.61 3.11
N THR A 339 -17.11 27.87 1.81
CA THR A 339 -17.91 28.92 1.15
C THR A 339 -19.15 28.38 0.43
N GLY A 340 -19.33 27.06 0.36
CA GLY A 340 -20.38 26.41 -0.43
C GLY A 340 -21.35 25.55 0.39
N SER A 341 -22.63 25.57 0.01
CA SER A 341 -23.67 24.65 0.47
C SER A 341 -24.07 23.66 -0.62
N PHE A 342 -24.60 22.51 -0.22
CA PHE A 342 -25.11 21.47 -1.11
C PHE A 342 -26.29 20.74 -0.45
N ALA A 343 -27.18 20.19 -1.27
CA ALA A 343 -28.36 19.46 -0.80
C ALA A 343 -27.97 18.07 -0.26
N PRO A 344 -28.76 17.49 0.67
CA PRO A 344 -28.52 16.14 1.19
C PRO A 344 -28.38 15.07 0.11
N ILE A 345 -29.16 15.19 -0.99
CA ILE A 345 -29.03 14.34 -2.17
C ILE A 345 -28.18 15.08 -3.21
N SER A 346 -26.88 14.79 -3.21
CA SER A 346 -25.90 15.38 -4.13
C SER A 346 -24.64 14.51 -4.23
N ARG A 347 -23.80 14.76 -5.23
CA ARG A 347 -22.48 14.11 -5.33
C ARG A 347 -21.59 14.45 -4.14
N GLU A 348 -21.65 15.69 -3.65
CA GLU A 348 -20.95 16.12 -2.43
C GLU A 348 -21.33 15.24 -1.24
N SER A 349 -22.62 15.05 -0.98
CA SER A 349 -23.09 14.22 0.14
C SER A 349 -22.69 12.75 0.01
N ALA A 350 -22.73 12.17 -1.18
CA ALA A 350 -22.27 10.80 -1.40
C ALA A 350 -20.77 10.65 -1.11
N LEU A 351 -19.95 11.66 -1.46
CA LEU A 351 -18.53 11.68 -1.14
C LEU A 351 -18.26 11.94 0.35
N VAL A 352 -19.13 12.70 1.04
CA VAL A 352 -19.09 12.83 2.51
C VAL A 352 -19.39 11.49 3.18
N LEU A 353 -20.43 10.78 2.74
CA LEU A 353 -20.76 9.45 3.26
C LEU A 353 -19.63 8.45 3.01
N ASN A 354 -19.05 8.46 1.80
CA ASN A 354 -17.87 7.66 1.46
C ASN A 354 -16.70 7.93 2.42
N ASN A 355 -16.36 9.20 2.64
CA ASN A 355 -15.28 9.58 3.54
C ASN A 355 -15.57 9.20 4.99
N LEU A 356 -16.81 9.36 5.45
CA LEU A 356 -17.22 8.97 6.80
C LEU A 356 -17.02 7.46 6.99
N LEU A 357 -17.56 6.65 6.09
CA LEU A 357 -17.46 5.19 6.16
C LEU A 357 -16.00 4.70 6.07
N LEU A 358 -15.18 5.27 5.18
CA LEU A 358 -13.76 4.95 5.08
C LEU A 358 -12.97 5.35 6.34
N ALA A 359 -13.25 6.53 6.89
CA ALA A 359 -12.61 7.00 8.12
C ALA A 359 -13.03 6.14 9.33
N THR A 360 -14.30 5.79 9.44
CA THR A 360 -14.81 4.88 10.47
C THR A 360 -14.19 3.49 10.33
N ALA A 361 -14.07 2.96 9.11
CA ALA A 361 -13.43 1.67 8.86
C ALA A 361 -11.92 1.69 9.22
N ALA A 362 -11.22 2.78 8.91
CA ALA A 362 -9.84 2.97 9.35
C ALA A 362 -9.77 3.02 10.89
N LEU A 363 -10.72 3.69 11.54
CA LEU A 363 -10.80 3.78 13.00
C LEU A 363 -11.09 2.41 13.65
N THR A 364 -11.98 1.58 13.08
CA THR A 364 -12.24 0.24 13.64
C THR A 364 -11.01 -0.66 13.53
N VAL A 365 -10.28 -0.61 12.41
CA VAL A 365 -9.02 -1.35 12.26
C VAL A 365 -7.96 -0.82 13.22
N PHE A 366 -7.85 0.50 13.37
CA PHE A 366 -6.96 1.14 14.34
C PHE A 366 -7.25 0.71 15.78
N LEU A 367 -8.52 0.75 16.20
CA LEU A 367 -8.92 0.35 17.54
C LEU A 367 -8.64 -1.14 17.76
N GLY A 368 -9.01 -2.02 16.84
CA GLY A 368 -8.70 -3.45 16.95
C GLY A 368 -7.20 -3.74 17.04
N THR A 369 -6.38 -3.01 16.28
CA THR A 369 -4.92 -3.20 16.25
C THR A 369 -4.25 -2.71 17.52
N LEU A 370 -4.69 -1.57 18.07
CA LEU A 370 -4.08 -0.97 19.27
C LEU A 370 -4.72 -1.44 20.59
N TYR A 371 -5.87 -2.10 20.55
CA TYR A 371 -6.56 -2.55 21.76
C TYR A 371 -5.71 -3.48 22.65
N PRO A 372 -5.01 -4.50 22.10
CA PRO A 372 -4.07 -5.31 22.88
C PRO A 372 -2.99 -4.48 23.59
N LEU A 373 -2.42 -3.50 22.89
CA LEU A 373 -1.40 -2.61 23.45
C LEU A 373 -1.96 -1.75 24.58
N PHE A 374 -3.17 -1.21 24.40
CA PHE A 374 -3.82 -0.42 25.44
C PHE A 374 -4.06 -1.23 26.72
N LEU A 375 -4.53 -2.48 26.59
CA LEU A 375 -4.72 -3.39 27.72
C LEU A 375 -3.40 -3.70 28.45
N ASP A 376 -2.34 -3.98 27.71
CA ASP A 376 -1.02 -4.28 28.28
C ASP A 376 -0.48 -3.09 29.11
N VAL A 377 -0.66 -1.86 28.62
CA VAL A 377 -0.21 -0.63 29.33
C VAL A 377 -0.97 -0.38 30.64
N ILE A 378 -2.26 -0.73 30.72
CA ILE A 378 -3.07 -0.55 31.93
C ILE A 378 -3.02 -1.77 32.88
N GLY A 379 -2.20 -2.78 32.59
CA GLY A 379 -2.05 -3.99 33.39
C GLY A 379 -3.22 -4.97 33.25
N GLY A 380 -3.96 -4.91 32.15
CA GLY A 380 -5.03 -5.86 31.81
C GLY A 380 -4.49 -7.17 31.22
N ASP A 381 -5.40 -8.08 30.91
CA ASP A 381 -5.05 -9.38 30.31
C ASP A 381 -4.50 -9.22 28.89
N LYS A 382 -3.55 -10.10 28.51
CA LYS A 382 -3.05 -10.19 27.14
C LYS A 382 -4.13 -10.79 26.23
N VAL A 383 -4.72 -9.94 25.38
CA VAL A 383 -5.73 -10.33 24.40
C VAL A 383 -5.16 -10.21 23.00
N SER A 384 -5.54 -11.10 22.09
CA SER A 384 -5.31 -10.97 20.65
C SER A 384 -6.61 -10.68 19.93
N VAL A 385 -6.59 -9.75 18.98
CA VAL A 385 -7.74 -9.39 18.15
C VAL A 385 -7.49 -9.93 16.74
N GLY A 386 -8.24 -10.96 16.35
CA GLY A 386 -8.12 -11.62 15.05
C GLY A 386 -9.30 -11.37 14.11
N SER A 387 -9.31 -12.10 12.98
CA SER A 387 -10.30 -11.99 11.90
C SER A 387 -11.77 -11.88 12.32
N PRO A 388 -12.28 -12.59 13.34
CA PRO A 388 -13.69 -12.45 13.75
C PRO A 388 -14.11 -11.01 14.09
N TYR A 389 -13.27 -10.27 14.82
CA TYR A 389 -13.55 -8.87 15.17
C TYR A 389 -13.59 -7.98 13.92
N TYR A 390 -12.57 -8.10 13.06
CA TYR A 390 -12.45 -7.27 11.87
C TYR A 390 -13.57 -7.59 10.88
N ASN A 391 -13.88 -8.85 10.64
CA ASN A 391 -14.98 -9.23 9.75
C ASN A 391 -16.34 -8.71 10.28
N ALA A 392 -16.58 -8.81 11.58
CA ALA A 392 -17.83 -8.34 12.20
C ALA A 392 -17.99 -6.81 12.20
N THR A 393 -16.90 -6.04 12.15
CA THR A 393 -16.93 -4.56 12.19
C THR A 393 -16.73 -3.93 10.81
N PHE A 394 -15.76 -4.42 10.04
CA PHE A 394 -15.36 -3.87 8.75
C PHE A 394 -16.40 -4.17 7.66
N VAL A 395 -16.87 -5.42 7.55
CA VAL A 395 -17.81 -5.82 6.48
C VAL A 395 -19.10 -4.99 6.52
N PRO A 396 -19.78 -4.80 7.68
CA PRO A 396 -20.98 -3.97 7.74
C PRO A 396 -20.76 -2.50 7.33
N LEU A 397 -19.55 -1.96 7.48
CA LEU A 397 -19.21 -0.61 7.02
C LEU A 397 -18.98 -0.56 5.50
N MET A 398 -18.41 -1.62 4.92
CA MET A 398 -18.13 -1.70 3.48
C MET A 398 -19.38 -1.93 2.64
N VAL A 399 -20.40 -2.61 3.17
CA VAL A 399 -21.68 -2.82 2.46
C VAL A 399 -22.33 -1.51 1.99
N PRO A 400 -22.69 -0.55 2.87
CA PRO A 400 -23.31 0.70 2.45
C PRO A 400 -22.35 1.57 1.62
N LEU A 401 -21.04 1.45 1.84
CA LEU A 401 -20.02 2.10 1.04
C LEU A 401 -20.11 1.65 -0.43
N ILE A 402 -20.03 0.33 -0.67
CA ILE A 402 -20.08 -0.28 -2.01
C ILE A 402 -21.42 0.00 -2.69
N VAL A 403 -22.53 -0.09 -1.94
CA VAL A 403 -23.86 0.25 -2.46
C VAL A 403 -23.89 1.69 -2.98
N THR A 404 -23.37 2.64 -2.18
CA THR A 404 -23.30 4.06 -2.56
C THR A 404 -22.30 4.32 -3.69
N MET A 405 -21.21 3.56 -3.79
CA MET A 405 -20.16 3.75 -4.79
C MET A 405 -20.66 3.60 -6.23
N ALA A 406 -21.65 2.74 -6.50
CA ALA A 406 -22.27 2.65 -7.83
C ALA A 406 -23.12 3.89 -8.18
N ALA A 407 -23.80 4.47 -7.18
CA ALA A 407 -24.70 5.60 -7.38
C ALA A 407 -24.00 6.97 -7.34
N GLY A 408 -22.97 7.12 -6.50
CA GLY A 408 -22.27 8.38 -6.24
C GLY A 408 -21.80 9.09 -7.53
N PRO A 409 -21.09 8.41 -8.43
CA PRO A 409 -20.62 8.97 -9.70
C PRO A 409 -21.74 9.45 -10.64
N LEU A 410 -22.97 8.92 -10.53
CA LEU A 410 -24.14 9.32 -11.31
C LEU A 410 -24.86 10.56 -10.74
N LEU A 411 -24.72 10.84 -9.44
CA LEU A 411 -25.32 12.02 -8.81
C LEU A 411 -24.68 13.31 -9.37
N THR A 412 -25.46 14.36 -9.59
CA THR A 412 -24.95 15.68 -9.96
C THR A 412 -24.48 16.49 -8.75
N TRP A 413 -23.60 17.45 -8.98
CA TRP A 413 -23.13 18.37 -7.93
C TRP A 413 -24.25 19.33 -7.49
N LYS A 414 -24.17 19.90 -6.28
CA LYS A 414 -25.18 20.73 -5.57
C LYS A 414 -26.47 20.02 -5.22
N ARG A 415 -27.15 19.44 -6.21
CA ARG A 415 -28.43 18.77 -6.07
C ARG A 415 -28.54 17.72 -7.17
N ALA A 416 -29.02 16.53 -6.80
CA ALA A 416 -29.24 15.44 -7.73
C ALA A 416 -30.68 14.92 -7.67
N ASP A 417 -31.13 14.37 -8.79
CA ASP A 417 -32.39 13.63 -8.89
C ASP A 417 -32.12 12.15 -8.56
N LEU A 418 -32.53 11.72 -7.37
CA LEU A 418 -32.31 10.36 -6.91
C LEU A 418 -33.11 9.35 -7.74
N ALA A 419 -34.36 9.67 -8.09
CA ALA A 419 -35.20 8.77 -8.88
C ALA A 419 -34.60 8.52 -10.27
N GLY A 420 -34.12 9.59 -10.91
CA GLY A 420 -33.42 9.49 -12.20
C GLY A 420 -32.11 8.69 -12.13
N VAL A 421 -31.39 8.71 -11.01
CA VAL A 421 -30.19 7.87 -10.81
C VAL A 421 -30.56 6.40 -10.60
N LEU A 422 -31.54 6.11 -9.74
CA LEU A 422 -32.01 4.73 -9.51
C LEU A 422 -32.54 4.08 -10.79
N ALA A 423 -33.25 4.85 -11.63
CA ALA A 423 -33.73 4.37 -12.92
C ALA A 423 -32.57 3.93 -13.86
N ARG A 424 -31.42 4.61 -13.81
CA ARG A 424 -30.22 4.25 -14.60
C ARG A 424 -29.51 3.02 -14.03
N LEU A 425 -29.65 2.76 -12.74
CA LEU A 425 -29.07 1.60 -12.06
C LEU A 425 -29.95 0.34 -12.12
N ARG A 426 -31.10 0.38 -12.82
CA ARG A 426 -31.98 -0.80 -12.96
C ARG A 426 -31.27 -2.04 -13.51
N LEU A 427 -30.32 -1.85 -14.44
CA LEU A 427 -29.53 -2.95 -15.00
C LEU A 427 -28.54 -3.51 -13.97
N ALA A 428 -27.91 -2.64 -13.18
CA ALA A 428 -27.06 -3.06 -12.07
C ALA A 428 -27.87 -3.85 -11.04
N PHE A 429 -29.05 -3.35 -10.66
CA PHE A 429 -29.95 -4.06 -9.75
C PHE A 429 -30.38 -5.43 -10.29
N GLY A 430 -30.79 -5.51 -11.56
CA GLY A 430 -31.14 -6.77 -12.20
C GLY A 430 -29.97 -7.77 -12.23
N ALA A 431 -28.76 -7.31 -12.54
CA ALA A 431 -27.55 -8.13 -12.50
C ALA A 431 -27.21 -8.61 -11.08
N THR A 432 -27.33 -7.74 -10.08
CA THR A 432 -27.16 -8.08 -8.66
C THR A 432 -28.11 -9.20 -8.24
N VAL A 433 -29.40 -9.08 -8.58
CA VAL A 433 -30.40 -10.11 -8.26
C VAL A 433 -30.11 -11.41 -9.02
N ALA A 434 -29.78 -11.34 -10.31
CA ALA A 434 -29.45 -12.52 -11.11
C ALA A 434 -28.24 -13.28 -10.56
N VAL A 435 -27.16 -12.56 -10.22
CA VAL A 435 -25.96 -13.16 -9.60
C VAL A 435 -26.29 -13.72 -8.22
N ALA A 436 -27.06 -13.02 -7.39
CA ALA A 436 -27.47 -13.55 -6.09
C ALA A 436 -28.25 -14.86 -6.22
N ILE A 437 -29.22 -14.94 -7.12
CA ILE A 437 -30.02 -16.15 -7.38
C ILE A 437 -29.13 -17.29 -7.91
N ALA A 438 -28.27 -17.00 -8.89
CA ALA A 438 -27.35 -18.00 -9.44
C ALA A 438 -26.43 -18.57 -8.35
N MET A 439 -25.90 -17.71 -7.48
CA MET A 439 -25.03 -18.13 -6.38
C MET A 439 -25.77 -18.96 -5.33
N VAL A 440 -26.99 -18.58 -4.94
CA VAL A 440 -27.82 -19.37 -4.02
C VAL A 440 -28.13 -20.75 -4.62
N ALA A 441 -28.41 -20.82 -5.92
CA ALA A 441 -28.63 -22.09 -6.61
C ALA A 441 -27.37 -22.97 -6.61
N LEU A 442 -26.18 -22.39 -6.84
CA LEU A 442 -24.90 -23.10 -6.82
C LEU A 442 -24.53 -23.60 -5.42
N THR A 443 -24.79 -22.83 -4.37
CA THR A 443 -24.51 -23.23 -2.98
C THR A 443 -25.59 -24.15 -2.39
N LYS A 444 -26.65 -24.44 -3.15
CA LYS A 444 -27.87 -25.11 -2.67
C LYS A 444 -28.45 -24.48 -1.39
N GLY A 445 -28.18 -23.18 -1.17
CA GLY A 445 -28.64 -22.42 -0.02
C GLY A 445 -27.87 -22.62 1.30
N HIS A 446 -26.76 -23.37 1.32
CA HIS A 446 -26.03 -23.66 2.57
C HIS A 446 -25.11 -22.52 3.05
N GLU A 447 -24.86 -21.52 2.20
CA GLU A 447 -23.95 -20.41 2.51
C GLU A 447 -24.51 -19.06 2.08
N ALA A 448 -24.68 -18.14 3.03
CA ALA A 448 -25.25 -16.80 2.79
C ALA A 448 -24.20 -15.74 2.39
N VAL A 449 -22.93 -15.94 2.78
CA VAL A 449 -21.87 -14.93 2.60
C VAL A 449 -21.45 -14.83 1.13
N ALA A 450 -21.24 -15.97 0.46
CA ALA A 450 -20.80 -15.99 -0.93
C ALA A 450 -21.82 -15.35 -1.91
N PRO A 451 -23.12 -15.68 -1.86
CA PRO A 451 -24.12 -15.00 -2.70
C PRO A 451 -24.17 -13.49 -2.47
N PHE A 452 -24.09 -13.06 -1.21
CA PHE A 452 -24.15 -11.65 -0.86
C PHE A 452 -22.93 -10.85 -1.37
N GLY A 453 -21.72 -11.34 -1.12
CA GLY A 453 -20.49 -10.69 -1.59
C GLY A 453 -20.39 -10.63 -3.11
N MET A 454 -20.80 -11.71 -3.81
CA MET A 454 -20.83 -11.72 -5.28
C MET A 454 -21.90 -10.79 -5.85
N ALA A 455 -23.06 -10.68 -5.21
CA ALA A 455 -24.09 -9.72 -5.59
C ALA A 455 -23.58 -8.26 -5.44
N LEU A 456 -22.81 -7.96 -4.38
CA LEU A 456 -22.16 -6.66 -4.19
C LEU A 456 -21.05 -6.40 -5.24
N ALA A 457 -20.25 -7.40 -5.58
CA ALA A 457 -19.27 -7.28 -6.66
C ALA A 457 -19.95 -6.97 -8.00
N ALA A 458 -21.02 -7.69 -8.34
CA ALA A 458 -21.82 -7.47 -9.54
C ALA A 458 -22.47 -6.08 -9.54
N TRP A 459 -23.02 -5.64 -8.40
CA TRP A 459 -23.57 -4.30 -8.23
C TRP A 459 -22.55 -3.22 -8.58
N LEU A 460 -21.35 -3.31 -7.99
CA LEU A 460 -20.29 -2.34 -8.22
C LEU A 460 -19.80 -2.36 -9.66
N LEU A 461 -19.54 -3.55 -10.22
CA LEU A 461 -19.03 -3.69 -11.59
C LEU A 461 -20.03 -3.13 -12.60
N VAL A 462 -21.28 -3.61 -12.56
CA VAL A 462 -22.32 -3.20 -13.52
C VAL A 462 -22.71 -1.74 -13.30
N GLY A 463 -22.76 -1.26 -12.06
CA GLY A 463 -22.99 0.15 -11.75
C GLY A 463 -21.91 1.07 -12.32
N THR A 464 -20.65 0.66 -12.19
CA THR A 464 -19.50 1.40 -12.74
C THR A 464 -19.54 1.43 -14.27
N LEU A 465 -19.89 0.30 -14.91
CA LEU A 465 -20.07 0.22 -16.36
C LEU A 465 -21.28 1.03 -16.84
N ALA A 466 -22.37 1.05 -16.07
CA ALA A 466 -23.55 1.87 -16.36
C ALA A 466 -23.22 3.38 -16.32
N GLU A 467 -22.42 3.84 -15.34
CA GLU A 467 -21.95 5.23 -15.34
C GLU A 467 -21.11 5.55 -16.57
N PHE A 468 -20.19 4.66 -16.94
CA PHE A 468 -19.36 4.85 -18.13
C PHE A 468 -20.19 4.87 -19.41
N ALA A 469 -21.17 3.97 -19.54
CA ALA A 469 -22.10 3.91 -20.66
C ALA A 469 -22.94 5.19 -20.78
N GLU A 470 -23.41 5.76 -19.65
CA GLU A 470 -24.11 7.05 -19.63
C GLU A 470 -23.21 8.21 -20.04
N ARG A 471 -21.93 8.19 -19.62
CA ARG A 471 -20.93 9.22 -19.97
C ARG A 471 -20.67 9.29 -21.48
N ILE A 472 -20.57 8.13 -22.14
CA ILE A 472 -20.40 8.04 -23.61
C ILE A 472 -21.73 8.00 -24.38
N ARG A 473 -22.88 7.93 -23.69
CA ARG A 473 -24.23 7.80 -24.26
C ARG A 473 -24.44 6.56 -25.13
N LEU A 474 -23.83 5.43 -24.75
CA LEU A 474 -23.77 4.19 -25.55
C LEU A 474 -25.14 3.73 -26.11
N PHE A 475 -26.21 3.88 -25.34
CA PHE A 475 -27.57 3.43 -25.70
C PHE A 475 -28.56 4.57 -25.99
N ARG A 476 -28.09 5.82 -26.05
CA ARG A 476 -28.95 7.02 -26.21
C ARG A 476 -28.53 7.92 -27.36
N ALA A 477 -27.49 7.55 -28.11
CA ALA A 477 -26.97 8.34 -29.21
C ALA A 477 -26.52 7.45 -30.37
N PRO A 478 -26.49 7.98 -31.61
CA PRO A 478 -25.92 7.27 -32.75
C PRO A 478 -24.44 6.89 -32.51
N TRP A 479 -23.98 5.81 -33.14
CA TRP A 479 -22.62 5.26 -32.97
C TRP A 479 -21.51 6.29 -33.20
N SER A 480 -21.67 7.18 -34.18
CA SER A 480 -20.71 8.27 -34.46
C SER A 480 -20.50 9.20 -33.26
N VAL A 481 -21.58 9.52 -32.52
CA VAL A 481 -21.53 10.35 -31.30
C VAL A 481 -20.86 9.60 -30.16
N VAL A 482 -21.14 8.30 -30.03
CA VAL A 482 -20.53 7.43 -29.00
C VAL A 482 -19.01 7.35 -29.21
N MET A 483 -18.57 7.09 -30.45
CA MET A 483 -17.14 7.02 -30.78
C MET A 483 -16.44 8.34 -30.55
N ASN A 484 -17.07 9.45 -30.97
CA ASN A 484 -16.50 10.77 -30.72
C ASN A 484 -16.35 11.05 -29.21
N ARG A 485 -17.36 10.70 -28.39
CA ARG A 485 -17.27 10.83 -26.94
C ARG A 485 -16.19 9.95 -26.35
N LEU A 486 -16.09 8.70 -26.80
CA LEU A 486 -15.11 7.71 -26.32
C LEU A 486 -13.67 8.23 -26.49
N VAL A 487 -13.34 8.76 -27.67
CA VAL A 487 -12.01 9.33 -27.96
C VAL A 487 -11.68 10.53 -27.08
N HIS A 488 -12.68 11.29 -26.64
CA HIS A 488 -12.51 12.51 -25.86
C HIS A 488 -12.76 12.35 -24.35
N VAL A 489 -12.99 11.13 -23.85
CA VAL A 489 -13.12 10.90 -22.41
C VAL A 489 -11.79 11.22 -21.73
N PRO A 490 -11.78 12.08 -20.68
CA PRO A 490 -10.56 12.34 -19.92
C PRO A 490 -10.00 11.05 -19.32
N ARG A 491 -8.68 10.90 -19.34
CA ARG A 491 -8.01 9.70 -18.81
C ARG A 491 -8.28 9.51 -17.31
N ALA A 492 -8.48 10.60 -16.56
CA ALA A 492 -8.92 10.53 -15.17
C ALA A 492 -10.31 9.90 -14.98
N ALA A 493 -11.23 10.07 -15.95
CA ALA A 493 -12.54 9.43 -15.88
C ALA A 493 -12.45 7.93 -16.22
N ILE A 494 -11.65 7.56 -17.24
CA ILE A 494 -11.35 6.15 -17.55
C ILE A 494 -10.67 5.49 -16.35
N GLY A 495 -9.70 6.17 -15.74
CA GLY A 495 -9.00 5.68 -14.55
C GLY A 495 -9.91 5.42 -13.36
N MET A 496 -10.92 6.28 -13.15
CA MET A 496 -11.96 6.05 -12.13
C MET A 496 -12.75 4.77 -12.42
N THR A 497 -13.26 4.60 -13.65
CA THR A 497 -14.01 3.41 -14.08
C THR A 497 -13.19 2.13 -13.91
N VAL A 498 -11.93 2.15 -14.38
CA VAL A 498 -11.02 0.99 -14.28
C VAL A 498 -10.72 0.67 -12.82
N ALA A 499 -10.44 1.67 -11.97
CA ALA A 499 -10.15 1.41 -10.57
C ALA A 499 -11.34 0.81 -9.81
N HIS A 500 -12.56 1.33 -10.02
CA HIS A 500 -13.75 0.80 -9.34
C HIS A 500 -14.13 -0.59 -9.85
N ALA A 501 -13.92 -0.88 -11.15
CA ALA A 501 -14.05 -2.23 -11.68
C ALA A 501 -13.02 -3.20 -11.08
N GLY A 502 -11.77 -2.75 -10.88
CA GLY A 502 -10.74 -3.51 -10.19
C GLY A 502 -11.15 -3.88 -8.76
N LEU A 503 -11.72 -2.93 -8.01
CA LEU A 503 -12.25 -3.22 -6.68
C LEU A 503 -13.38 -4.26 -6.71
N ALA A 504 -14.27 -4.20 -7.70
CA ALA A 504 -15.33 -5.20 -7.86
C ALA A 504 -14.75 -6.61 -8.09
N VAL A 505 -13.70 -6.73 -8.92
CA VAL A 505 -12.97 -7.98 -9.14
C VAL A 505 -12.31 -8.48 -7.85
N THR A 506 -11.67 -7.59 -7.09
CA THR A 506 -11.09 -7.95 -5.78
C THR A 506 -12.15 -8.43 -4.80
N ILE A 507 -13.32 -7.77 -4.70
CA ILE A 507 -14.42 -8.20 -3.83
C ILE A 507 -14.91 -9.60 -4.21
N ALA A 508 -15.04 -9.89 -5.51
CA ALA A 508 -15.40 -11.23 -5.99
C ALA A 508 -14.37 -12.29 -5.57
N GLY A 509 -13.08 -12.01 -5.78
CA GLY A 509 -11.98 -12.89 -5.38
C GLY A 509 -11.98 -13.15 -3.87
N ILE A 510 -12.05 -12.09 -3.04
CA ILE A 510 -12.10 -12.18 -1.58
C ILE A 510 -13.29 -13.04 -1.12
N THR A 511 -14.47 -12.77 -1.68
CA THR A 511 -15.71 -13.44 -1.28
C THR A 511 -15.64 -14.95 -1.51
N ILE A 512 -15.19 -15.36 -2.70
CA ILE A 512 -15.17 -16.77 -3.09
C ILE A 512 -13.97 -17.50 -2.47
N ALA A 513 -12.79 -16.87 -2.43
CA ALA A 513 -11.61 -17.47 -1.81
C ALA A 513 -11.85 -17.70 -0.31
N SER A 514 -12.49 -16.77 0.39
CA SER A 514 -12.78 -16.95 1.83
C SER A 514 -14.01 -17.81 2.12
N GLY A 515 -14.96 -17.89 1.18
CA GLY A 515 -16.20 -18.65 1.37
C GLY A 515 -16.08 -20.12 0.99
N TRP A 516 -15.33 -20.44 -0.07
CA TRP A 516 -15.34 -21.75 -0.74
C TRP A 516 -13.99 -22.46 -0.74
N GLN A 517 -13.04 -21.99 0.06
CA GLN A 517 -11.77 -22.70 0.27
C GLN A 517 -12.06 -24.10 0.82
N GLN A 518 -11.41 -25.10 0.22
CA GLN A 518 -11.42 -26.48 0.72
C GLN A 518 -10.00 -26.86 1.12
N GLU A 519 -9.86 -27.62 2.20
CA GLU A 519 -8.57 -28.09 2.69
C GLU A 519 -8.56 -29.59 2.96
N ALA A 520 -7.39 -30.21 2.80
CA ALA A 520 -7.12 -31.58 3.21
C ALA A 520 -5.73 -31.67 3.84
N ILE A 521 -5.66 -32.20 5.06
CA ILE A 521 -4.40 -32.45 5.76
C ILE A 521 -4.31 -33.94 6.03
N GLN A 522 -3.39 -34.63 5.36
CA GLN A 522 -3.26 -36.09 5.45
C GLN A 522 -1.81 -36.53 5.42
N THR A 523 -1.50 -37.62 6.11
CA THR A 523 -0.22 -38.32 6.01
C THR A 523 -0.29 -39.36 4.90
N VAL A 524 0.63 -39.31 3.95
CA VAL A 524 0.62 -40.17 2.76
C VAL A 524 2.00 -40.78 2.53
N LYS A 525 2.05 -42.06 2.16
CA LYS A 525 3.28 -42.74 1.75
C LYS A 525 3.48 -42.62 0.23
N PRO A 526 4.73 -42.72 -0.27
CA PRO A 526 4.98 -42.75 -1.71
C PRO A 526 4.07 -43.76 -2.44
N GLY A 527 3.45 -43.32 -3.53
CA GLY A 527 2.44 -44.05 -4.29
C GLY A 527 0.98 -43.81 -3.85
N GLY A 528 0.76 -43.23 -2.67
CA GLY A 528 -0.57 -42.89 -2.15
C GLY A 528 -1.16 -41.62 -2.78
N SER A 529 -2.43 -41.35 -2.50
CA SER A 529 -3.15 -40.22 -3.08
C SER A 529 -4.14 -39.57 -2.11
N ILE A 530 -4.37 -38.26 -2.29
CA ILE A 530 -5.38 -37.48 -1.58
C ILE A 530 -6.39 -36.96 -2.61
N ALA A 531 -7.69 -37.06 -2.31
CA ALA A 531 -8.73 -36.44 -3.11
C ALA A 531 -9.15 -35.09 -2.47
N LEU A 532 -9.22 -34.03 -3.26
CA LEU A 532 -9.68 -32.71 -2.83
C LEU A 532 -10.33 -31.97 -4.00
N ALA A 533 -11.54 -31.42 -3.79
CA ALA A 533 -12.28 -30.63 -4.77
C ALA A 533 -12.45 -31.29 -6.17
N GLY A 534 -12.53 -32.63 -6.22
CA GLY A 534 -12.64 -33.39 -7.47
C GLY A 534 -11.30 -33.77 -8.11
N ASP A 535 -10.19 -33.22 -7.62
CA ASP A 535 -8.84 -33.55 -8.07
C ASP A 535 -8.23 -34.66 -7.20
N THR A 536 -7.37 -35.48 -7.79
CA THR A 536 -6.56 -36.49 -7.12
C THR A 536 -5.09 -36.09 -7.16
N TYR A 537 -4.49 -35.94 -5.98
CA TYR A 537 -3.09 -35.58 -5.75
C TYR A 537 -2.33 -36.85 -5.39
N ARG A 538 -1.54 -37.38 -6.33
CA ARG A 538 -0.74 -38.58 -6.16
C ARG A 538 0.68 -38.22 -5.74
N PHE A 539 1.08 -38.67 -4.56
CA PHE A 539 2.43 -38.49 -4.04
C PHE A 539 3.36 -39.54 -4.66
N GLU A 540 4.33 -39.11 -5.46
CA GLU A 540 5.23 -40.03 -6.17
C GLU A 540 6.45 -40.39 -5.31
N ARG A 541 7.22 -39.38 -4.88
CA ARG A 541 8.47 -39.53 -4.12
C ARG A 541 8.93 -38.21 -3.52
N VAL A 542 9.88 -38.27 -2.59
CA VAL A 542 10.67 -37.11 -2.10
C VAL A 542 12.12 -37.32 -2.47
N ASP A 543 12.73 -36.32 -3.12
CA ASP A 543 14.14 -36.32 -3.49
C ASP A 543 14.90 -35.24 -2.68
N PRO A 544 16.10 -35.53 -2.16
CA PRO A 544 16.96 -34.51 -1.58
C PRO A 544 17.58 -33.66 -2.70
N VAL A 545 17.40 -32.35 -2.63
CA VAL A 545 17.89 -31.39 -3.63
C VAL A 545 18.84 -30.39 -2.96
N PRO A 546 20.13 -30.33 -3.35
CA PRO A 546 21.03 -29.31 -2.84
C PRO A 546 20.71 -27.94 -3.43
N GLY A 547 20.53 -26.93 -2.57
CA GLY A 547 20.39 -25.53 -2.95
C GLY A 547 21.70 -24.74 -2.82
N PRO A 548 21.71 -23.45 -3.20
CA PRO A 548 22.93 -22.62 -3.16
C PRO A 548 23.53 -22.46 -1.75
N ASN A 549 22.66 -22.36 -0.74
CA ASN A 549 23.02 -22.18 0.68
C ASN A 549 22.08 -22.93 1.63
N TYR A 550 21.29 -23.87 1.10
CA TYR A 550 20.33 -24.70 1.83
C TYR A 550 20.32 -26.12 1.27
N SER A 551 19.77 -27.07 2.02
CA SER A 551 19.39 -28.40 1.55
C SER A 551 17.87 -28.50 1.52
N ALA A 552 17.29 -29.03 0.44
CA ALA A 552 15.85 -29.19 0.31
C ALA A 552 15.42 -30.65 0.23
N GLU A 553 14.22 -30.93 0.73
CA GLU A 553 13.47 -32.15 0.49
C GLU A 553 12.31 -31.78 -0.43
N GLU A 554 12.34 -32.23 -1.68
CA GLU A 554 11.36 -31.87 -2.70
C GLU A 554 10.46 -33.06 -3.01
N ALA A 555 9.15 -32.91 -2.84
CA ALA A 555 8.19 -33.94 -3.22
C ALA A 555 7.77 -33.77 -4.68
N THR A 556 7.60 -34.87 -5.40
CA THR A 556 6.91 -34.88 -6.70
C THR A 556 5.46 -35.29 -6.48
N VAL A 557 4.52 -34.41 -6.83
CA VAL A 557 3.07 -34.66 -6.71
C VAL A 557 2.42 -34.50 -8.08
N THR A 558 1.74 -35.55 -8.54
CA THR A 558 0.98 -35.54 -9.79
C THR A 558 -0.48 -35.21 -9.48
N ILE A 559 -1.04 -34.22 -10.18
CA ILE A 559 -2.44 -33.78 -10.03
C ILE A 559 -3.23 -34.25 -11.24
N SER A 560 -4.35 -34.92 -10.98
CA SER A 560 -5.24 -35.46 -12.02
C SER A 560 -6.70 -35.13 -11.72
N HIS A 561 -7.49 -34.94 -12.79
CA HIS A 561 -8.94 -34.79 -12.74
C HIS A 561 -9.55 -35.90 -13.61
N ASP A 562 -10.52 -36.65 -13.09
CA ASP A 562 -11.14 -37.79 -13.79
C ASP A 562 -10.11 -38.78 -14.39
N GLY A 563 -9.00 -39.00 -13.67
CA GLY A 563 -7.91 -39.89 -14.09
C GLY A 563 -6.96 -39.31 -15.16
N GLN A 564 -7.22 -38.11 -15.68
CA GLN A 564 -6.30 -37.42 -16.58
C GLN A 564 -5.36 -36.50 -15.80
N VAL A 565 -4.06 -36.73 -15.92
CA VAL A 565 -3.03 -35.88 -15.33
C VAL A 565 -2.94 -34.57 -16.11
N PHE A 566 -3.04 -33.43 -15.41
CA PHE A 566 -2.92 -32.10 -16.02
C PHE A 566 -1.77 -31.28 -15.44
N ALA A 567 -1.24 -31.64 -14.27
CA ALA A 567 -0.11 -30.95 -13.65
C ALA A 567 0.77 -31.91 -12.83
N THR A 568 2.05 -31.61 -12.77
CA THR A 568 2.99 -32.18 -11.79
C THR A 568 3.63 -31.02 -11.07
N VAL A 569 3.64 -31.05 -9.75
CA VAL A 569 4.11 -29.96 -8.90
C VAL A 569 5.13 -30.44 -7.88
N HIS A 570 5.98 -29.51 -7.44
CA HIS A 570 7.18 -29.80 -6.68
C HIS A 570 7.27 -28.99 -5.37
N PRO A 571 6.41 -29.23 -4.37
CA PRO A 571 6.55 -28.55 -3.07
C PRO A 571 7.82 -29.03 -2.37
N SER A 572 8.49 -28.15 -1.64
CA SER A 572 9.72 -28.52 -0.93
C SER A 572 9.81 -27.94 0.48
N ARG A 573 10.64 -28.59 1.31
CA ARG A 573 11.07 -28.08 2.61
C ARG A 573 12.54 -27.73 2.53
N LYS A 574 12.92 -26.47 2.78
CA LYS A 574 14.29 -25.98 2.69
C LYS A 574 14.87 -25.79 4.08
N THR A 575 15.94 -26.51 4.39
CA THR A 575 16.69 -26.39 5.64
C THR A 575 17.95 -25.57 5.42
N TYR A 576 18.09 -24.50 6.19
CA TYR A 576 19.25 -23.60 6.17
C TYR A 576 20.17 -23.91 7.36
N PRO A 577 21.31 -24.58 7.14
CA PRO A 577 22.14 -25.08 8.23
C PRO A 577 22.72 -23.98 9.13
N LEU A 578 23.05 -22.83 8.54
CA LEU A 578 23.63 -21.69 9.27
C LEU A 578 22.63 -21.10 10.27
N GLN A 579 21.38 -20.86 9.83
CA GLN A 579 20.32 -20.30 10.67
C GLN A 579 19.58 -21.35 11.50
N ARG A 580 19.82 -22.65 11.25
CA ARG A 580 19.12 -23.79 11.87
C ARG A 580 17.60 -23.67 11.76
N MET A 581 17.15 -23.25 10.58
CA MET A 581 15.75 -22.98 10.31
C MET A 581 15.31 -23.75 9.07
N THR A 582 14.13 -24.37 9.15
CA THR A 582 13.46 -25.00 8.02
C THR A 582 12.31 -24.11 7.58
N THR A 583 12.24 -23.86 6.28
CA THR A 583 11.19 -23.09 5.63
C THR A 583 10.44 -23.99 4.66
N THR A 584 9.21 -23.59 4.36
CA THR A 584 8.35 -24.30 3.41
C THR A 584 8.36 -23.54 2.10
N ASP A 585 8.49 -24.25 0.99
CA ASP A 585 8.31 -23.72 -0.34
C ASP A 585 7.13 -24.44 -0.99
N VAL A 586 6.05 -23.70 -1.21
CA VAL A 586 4.78 -24.29 -1.62
C VAL A 586 4.70 -24.44 -3.13
N ALA A 587 4.05 -25.51 -3.55
CA ALA A 587 3.70 -25.68 -4.96
C ALA A 587 2.30 -25.13 -5.21
N ILE A 588 2.18 -24.25 -6.20
CA ILE A 588 0.88 -23.69 -6.61
C ILE A 588 0.70 -23.93 -8.11
N HIS A 589 -0.40 -24.59 -8.46
CA HIS A 589 -0.86 -24.64 -9.84
C HIS A 589 -2.07 -23.71 -10.00
N THR A 590 -1.88 -22.60 -10.72
CA THR A 590 -2.90 -21.60 -10.99
C THR A 590 -3.48 -21.78 -12.39
N ASP A 591 -4.82 -21.91 -12.49
CA ASP A 591 -5.54 -21.99 -13.77
C ASP A 591 -6.29 -20.68 -14.15
N GLY A 592 -6.04 -19.60 -13.38
CA GLY A 592 -6.66 -18.28 -13.54
C GLY A 592 -8.01 -18.12 -12.85
N LEU A 593 -8.68 -19.24 -12.50
CA LEU A 593 -9.92 -19.27 -11.74
C LEU A 593 -9.75 -19.87 -10.35
N SER A 594 -8.68 -20.60 -10.10
CA SER A 594 -8.40 -21.23 -8.82
C SER A 594 -6.91 -21.55 -8.69
N ASP A 595 -6.49 -21.71 -7.45
CA ASP A 595 -5.18 -22.24 -7.12
C ASP A 595 -5.32 -23.63 -6.47
N LYS A 596 -4.54 -24.57 -6.97
CA LYS A 596 -4.28 -25.87 -6.33
C LYS A 596 -2.97 -25.73 -5.56
N TYR A 597 -3.07 -25.71 -4.25
CA TYR A 597 -1.99 -25.37 -3.34
C TYR A 597 -1.53 -26.63 -2.60
N VAL A 598 -0.24 -26.93 -2.67
CA VAL A 598 0.33 -28.16 -2.12
C VAL A 598 1.50 -27.79 -1.21
N VAL A 599 1.42 -28.26 0.04
CA VAL A 599 2.47 -28.09 1.06
C VAL A 599 3.01 -29.43 1.46
N LEU A 600 4.34 -29.55 1.46
CA LEU A 600 5.05 -30.66 2.09
C LEU A 600 5.34 -30.33 3.55
N GLY A 601 4.81 -31.13 4.47
CA GLY A 601 5.05 -31.06 5.91
C GLY A 601 6.11 -32.06 6.37
N ASP A 602 6.13 -32.35 7.67
CA ASP A 602 7.18 -33.17 8.27
C ASP A 602 7.08 -34.67 7.87
N PRO A 603 8.23 -35.35 7.70
CA PRO A 603 8.25 -36.80 7.54
C PRO A 603 7.75 -37.48 8.82
N GLN A 604 7.08 -38.61 8.65
CA GLN A 604 6.52 -39.41 9.73
C GLN A 604 7.38 -40.66 9.99
N PRO A 605 7.40 -41.19 11.23
CA PRO A 605 8.22 -42.35 11.60
C PRO A 605 7.94 -43.62 10.79
N ASP A 606 6.75 -43.72 10.21
CA ASP A 606 6.28 -44.88 9.44
C ASP A 606 6.62 -44.78 7.92
N GLY A 607 7.40 -43.77 7.53
CA GLY A 607 7.78 -43.48 6.14
C GLY A 607 6.76 -42.66 5.35
N GLY A 608 5.70 -42.17 5.99
CA GLY A 608 4.75 -41.22 5.39
C GLY A 608 5.23 -39.77 5.46
N TRP A 609 4.55 -38.89 4.74
CA TRP A 609 4.75 -37.44 4.76
C TRP A 609 3.42 -36.73 4.97
N ILE A 610 3.42 -35.67 5.78
CA ILE A 610 2.23 -34.82 5.93
C ILE A 610 2.11 -33.96 4.68
N PHE A 611 0.95 -33.97 4.04
CA PHE A 611 0.58 -33.01 3.01
C PHE A 611 -0.55 -32.11 3.53
N ARG A 612 -0.43 -30.81 3.28
CA ARG A 612 -1.55 -29.86 3.42
C ARG A 612 -1.90 -29.35 2.04
N LEU A 613 -3.12 -29.65 1.61
CA LEU A 613 -3.65 -29.30 0.31
C LEU A 613 -4.74 -28.24 0.49
N TYR A 614 -4.73 -27.22 -0.36
CA TYR A 614 -5.82 -26.26 -0.44
C TYR A 614 -6.31 -26.11 -1.87
N TYR A 615 -7.62 -26.00 -2.02
CA TYR A 615 -8.27 -25.54 -3.23
C TYR A 615 -8.84 -24.15 -2.97
N ASN A 616 -8.25 -23.14 -3.62
CA ASN A 616 -8.58 -21.73 -3.41
C ASN A 616 -9.24 -21.14 -4.65
N PRO A 617 -10.58 -21.20 -4.77
CA PRO A 617 -11.28 -20.65 -5.92
C PRO A 617 -11.24 -19.11 -5.93
N LEU A 618 -11.06 -18.54 -7.12
CA LEU A 618 -10.94 -17.11 -7.44
C LEU A 618 -9.90 -16.31 -6.64
N VAL A 619 -9.02 -16.95 -5.88
CA VAL A 619 -7.97 -16.23 -5.15
C VAL A 619 -7.08 -15.37 -6.06
N PRO A 620 -6.75 -15.75 -7.33
CA PRO A 620 -5.99 -14.88 -8.21
C PRO A 620 -6.67 -13.53 -8.49
N TRP A 621 -8.00 -13.47 -8.38
CA TRP A 621 -8.78 -12.25 -8.66
C TRP A 621 -8.58 -11.19 -7.57
N VAL A 622 -8.17 -11.57 -6.36
CA VAL A 622 -7.77 -10.63 -5.30
C VAL A 622 -6.66 -9.72 -5.83
N TRP A 623 -5.60 -10.32 -6.38
CA TRP A 623 -4.43 -9.61 -6.89
C TRP A 623 -4.67 -9.00 -8.27
N PHE A 624 -5.37 -9.69 -9.19
CA PHE A 624 -5.72 -9.10 -10.49
C PHE A 624 -6.57 -7.83 -10.33
N GLY A 625 -7.56 -7.84 -9.44
CA GLY A 625 -8.36 -6.65 -9.14
C GLY A 625 -7.53 -5.49 -8.58
N ALA A 626 -6.54 -5.79 -7.73
CA ALA A 626 -5.61 -4.78 -7.21
C ALA A 626 -4.70 -4.20 -8.30
N VAL A 627 -4.19 -5.03 -9.23
CA VAL A 627 -3.43 -4.56 -10.39
C VAL A 627 -4.31 -3.68 -11.30
N ILE A 628 -5.56 -4.06 -11.53
CA ILE A 628 -6.52 -3.23 -12.29
C ILE A 628 -6.73 -1.89 -11.58
N MET A 629 -6.83 -1.86 -10.25
CA MET A 629 -6.89 -0.60 -9.48
C MET A 629 -5.67 0.30 -9.71
N VAL A 630 -4.47 -0.26 -9.68
CA VAL A 630 -3.21 0.46 -9.93
C VAL A 630 -3.17 0.99 -11.36
N VAL A 631 -3.59 0.20 -12.36
CA VAL A 631 -3.71 0.65 -13.75
C VAL A 631 -4.70 1.81 -13.87
N GLY A 632 -5.85 1.73 -13.20
CA GLY A 632 -6.81 2.84 -13.14
C GLY A 632 -6.22 4.12 -12.55
N GLY A 633 -5.47 4.00 -11.46
CA GLY A 633 -4.74 5.11 -10.86
C GLY A 633 -3.67 5.69 -11.79
N GLY A 634 -2.89 4.84 -12.46
CA GLY A 634 -1.89 5.23 -13.47
C GLY A 634 -2.50 5.95 -14.67
N LEU A 635 -3.65 5.47 -15.17
CA LEU A 635 -4.41 6.16 -16.22
C LEU A 635 -4.82 7.57 -15.77
N SER A 636 -5.27 7.71 -14.53
CA SER A 636 -5.64 9.01 -13.96
C SER A 636 -4.44 9.95 -13.81
N LEU A 637 -3.28 9.46 -13.34
CA LEU A 637 -2.03 10.24 -13.27
C LEU A 637 -1.54 10.72 -14.64
N SER A 638 -1.74 9.92 -15.68
CA SER A 638 -1.32 10.27 -17.04
C SER A 638 -2.18 11.37 -17.71
N ASP A 639 -3.32 11.74 -17.11
CA ASP A 639 -4.18 12.83 -17.56
C ASP A 639 -3.43 14.16 -17.49
N ARG A 640 -3.52 14.97 -18.57
CA ARG A 640 -2.81 16.25 -18.69
C ARG A 640 -3.07 17.20 -17.51
N ARG A 641 -4.24 17.08 -16.87
CA ARG A 641 -4.63 17.92 -15.71
C ARG A 641 -3.96 17.52 -14.40
N LEU A 642 -3.49 16.28 -14.29
CA LEU A 642 -2.91 15.69 -13.08
C LEU A 642 -1.40 15.41 -13.23
N ARG A 643 -0.80 15.75 -14.37
CA ARG A 643 0.64 15.59 -14.57
C ARG A 643 1.45 16.46 -13.59
N ILE A 644 2.31 15.80 -12.83
CA ILE A 644 3.33 16.44 -11.99
C ILE A 644 4.19 17.31 -12.91
N GLY A 645 4.20 18.63 -12.67
CA GLY A 645 5.03 19.57 -13.42
C GLY A 645 4.56 19.93 -14.83
N ALA A 646 3.31 19.64 -15.24
CA ALA A 646 2.83 20.08 -16.56
C ALA A 646 2.76 21.62 -16.64
N PRO A 647 3.41 22.27 -17.61
CA PRO A 647 3.35 23.72 -17.77
C PRO A 647 1.92 24.17 -18.04
N VAL A 648 1.44 25.18 -17.32
CA VAL A 648 0.23 25.90 -17.72
C VAL A 648 0.57 26.58 -19.04
N ARG A 649 -0.11 26.20 -20.12
CA ARG A 649 0.04 26.89 -21.41
C ARG A 649 -0.21 28.37 -21.14
N ARG A 650 0.81 29.22 -21.34
CA ARG A 650 0.68 30.68 -21.28
C ARG A 650 -0.53 31.01 -22.16
N VAL A 651 -1.62 31.48 -21.56
CA VAL A 651 -2.69 32.11 -22.32
C VAL A 651 -1.99 33.26 -23.03
N ARG A 652 -1.89 33.19 -24.36
CA ARG A 652 -1.49 34.35 -25.17
C ARG A 652 -2.53 35.41 -24.82
N ARG A 653 -2.15 36.41 -24.02
CA ARG A 653 -2.85 37.69 -23.95
C ARG A 653 -2.70 38.26 -25.36
N ALA A 654 -3.67 37.98 -26.22
CA ALA A 654 -3.88 38.76 -27.42
C ALA A 654 -4.77 39.94 -27.00
N GLU A 655 -4.36 41.13 -27.45
CA GLU A 655 -5.13 42.38 -27.50
C GLU A 655 -5.36 43.13 -26.17
N ALA A 656 -4.38 43.96 -25.83
CA ALA A 656 -4.60 45.23 -25.15
C ALA A 656 -3.54 46.25 -25.61
N GLU A 657 -3.43 46.45 -26.92
CA GLU A 657 -2.76 47.60 -27.56
C GLU A 657 -3.59 47.98 -28.78
N LEU A 658 -4.67 48.73 -28.54
CA LEU A 658 -5.43 49.46 -29.57
C LEU A 658 -6.28 50.56 -28.92
N VAL A 659 -5.67 51.37 -28.05
CA VAL A 659 -6.03 52.78 -27.81
C VAL A 659 -4.76 53.49 -27.34
N ALA A 660 -4.02 54.05 -28.27
CA ALA A 660 -3.04 55.11 -28.06
C ALA A 660 -3.27 56.15 -29.16
#